data_AF-T1K3V0-F1
#
_entry.id   AF-T1K3V0-F1
#
_cell.length_a   1.000
_cell.length_b   1.000
_cell.length_c   1.000
_cell.angle_alpha   90.00
_cell.angle_beta   90.00
_cell.angle_gamma   90.00
#
_symmetry.space_group_name_H-M   'P 1'
#
loop_
_entity.id
_entity.type
_entity.pdbx_description
1 polymer ?
#
loop_
_entity_poly.entity_id
_entity_poly.type
_entity_poly.pdbx_seq_one_letter_code
_entity_poly.pdbx_strand_id
1 'polypeptide(L)'
;MFPVSGEGTLEMDYVNITIDLGVKKSSESDNLVNIYAEKIDFHNHGYEVINGKQTVDNKADHLDKGFQESLGKVIFWQIFKALKVDPSFNVSVKCLEDSIQSDQLLNTLSYNDLPRNNVHHASEIVAMKSHHSSVYSVESHSRAKRDVSPQLPNIPEIETTEAHWYKKAQESLDATMNIKKLNKNAKNVILFIGDGMGISTLSAARVLKEQLNGLPGGSNRLFFEEFPQSALIKTFNLDRQTPDSAGTATAFTCGIKANYATLGVSGRIFKSEKDCSVIAANAVPSIFTWAQAAGKGTGIVTTTRITHATPAAGYAHVSNRDWESDTDVAKFGASCKDIARQLVEDAPGNKLNVIMGGGWKHFAGSNVSDPTPSAGAAGGRTDGVNLIDRWISDREARSANWSFVTSTKDLRSVDTAKTDYLFGLFNRDHLPYELERNKSPEGSPSLAEMVESAVNVLSKHDNGFVLLVEGGLVDIAHHDNYARLSLHEVLGLEAAIQKATELLPLDETLIIVTADHSHGFVMNGYPLRGNDIFGVSDTKEDGVNKTFSTLMYTTGPGHVEPRPDEAKVTSRDNPRYRFYSAINLSSAVHGGEDVALYSVGPMSHLFNGLQDQSYIAHVIAYSSCIGEYASTERCKNQLKSAAPESN
;
A
#
# COMPACT_ATOMS: atom_id res chain seq x y z
N MET A 1 30.19 38.00 35.13
CA MET A 1 29.71 39.39 34.97
C MET A 1 28.39 39.36 34.21
N PHE A 2 27.37 40.01 34.77
CA PHE A 2 26.02 40.29 34.22
C PHE A 2 26.05 41.15 32.92
N PRO A 3 24.93 41.49 32.23
CA PRO A 3 23.60 40.85 32.05
C PRO A 3 22.94 40.99 30.62
N VAL A 4 21.82 40.26 30.47
CA VAL A 4 20.55 40.40 29.68
C VAL A 4 20.21 41.71 28.91
N SER A 5 19.70 41.61 27.67
CA SER A 5 18.32 42.03 27.24
C SER A 5 18.15 42.16 25.71
N GLY A 6 16.97 41.80 25.19
CA GLY A 6 16.53 42.12 23.83
C GLY A 6 15.48 41.16 23.24
N GLU A 7 14.21 41.32 23.60
CA GLU A 7 13.08 40.86 22.78
C GLU A 7 13.01 41.73 21.52
N GLY A 8 12.87 41.12 20.35
CA GLY A 8 12.69 41.80 19.08
C GLY A 8 11.77 41.01 18.16
N THR A 9 10.52 41.44 18.07
CA THR A 9 9.58 41.07 17.01
C THR A 9 10.04 41.68 15.69
N LEU A 10 10.27 40.84 14.68
CA LEU A 10 10.47 41.26 13.28
C LEU A 10 9.08 41.57 12.69
N GLU A 11 8.67 42.83 12.69
CA GLU A 11 7.57 43.30 11.84
C GLU A 11 8.07 43.33 10.39
N MET A 12 7.38 42.62 9.48
CA MET A 12 7.59 42.80 8.04
C MET A 12 6.78 44.00 7.59
N ASP A 13 7.46 45.08 7.18
CA ASP A 13 6.83 46.27 6.59
C ASP A 13 6.30 45.93 5.19
N TYR A 14 4.97 45.89 5.03
CA TYR A 14 4.32 45.83 3.72
C TYR A 14 4.26 47.24 3.12
N VAL A 15 4.67 47.40 1.87
CA VAL A 15 4.48 48.66 1.14
C VAL A 15 3.06 48.67 0.55
N ASN A 16 2.27 49.67 0.93
CA ASN A 16 0.91 49.88 0.43
C ASN A 16 0.91 50.84 -0.77
N ILE A 17 0.33 50.41 -1.89
CA ILE A 17 0.19 51.22 -3.10
C ILE A 17 -1.27 51.65 -3.23
N THR A 18 -1.51 52.95 -3.42
CA THR A 18 -2.85 53.50 -3.75
C THR A 18 -2.84 54.09 -5.15
N ILE A 19 -3.76 53.65 -6.01
CA ILE A 19 -3.93 54.18 -7.37
C ILE A 19 -5.27 54.90 -7.48
N ASP A 20 -5.22 56.19 -7.82
CA ASP A 20 -6.39 57.03 -8.07
C ASP A 20 -6.67 57.09 -9.58
N LEU A 21 -7.83 56.55 -10.00
CA LEU A 21 -8.26 56.53 -11.40
C LEU A 21 -9.37 57.56 -11.65
N GLY A 22 -9.16 58.37 -12.69
CA GLY A 22 -10.14 59.32 -13.21
C GLY A 22 -10.69 58.88 -14.57
N VAL A 23 -12.00 58.97 -14.75
CA VAL A 23 -12.67 58.65 -16.02
C VAL A 23 -13.33 59.93 -16.51
N LYS A 24 -13.09 60.33 -17.77
CA LYS A 24 -13.70 61.54 -18.34
C LYS A 24 -14.28 61.27 -19.72
N LYS A 25 -15.56 61.58 -19.90
CA LYS A 25 -16.25 61.50 -21.20
C LYS A 25 -15.60 62.50 -22.17
N SER A 26 -15.30 62.06 -23.39
CA SER A 26 -14.50 62.88 -24.33
C SER A 26 -15.30 64.02 -24.99
N SER A 27 -16.62 63.86 -25.14
CA SER A 27 -17.59 64.89 -25.54
C SER A 27 -19.02 64.41 -25.19
N GLU A 28 -20.02 65.31 -25.20
CA GLU A 28 -21.44 64.93 -24.97
C GLU A 28 -22.06 64.10 -26.11
N SER A 29 -21.43 64.06 -27.29
CA SER A 29 -21.99 63.43 -28.49
C SER A 29 -21.30 62.14 -28.94
N ASP A 30 -20.21 61.72 -28.29
CA ASP A 30 -19.50 60.48 -28.66
C ASP A 30 -19.48 59.46 -27.51
N ASN A 31 -19.63 58.18 -27.88
CA ASN A 31 -19.52 57.01 -27.00
C ASN A 31 -18.07 56.73 -26.53
N LEU A 32 -17.17 57.69 -26.66
CA LEU A 32 -15.75 57.53 -26.35
C LEU A 32 -15.43 58.03 -24.93
N VAL A 33 -14.93 57.13 -24.10
CA VAL A 33 -14.50 57.40 -22.72
C VAL A 33 -12.98 57.40 -22.65
N ASN A 34 -12.40 58.43 -22.02
CA ASN A 34 -10.98 58.45 -21.72
C ASN A 34 -10.72 58.07 -20.27
N ILE A 35 -9.81 57.13 -20.05
CA ILE A 35 -9.37 56.70 -18.73
C ILE A 35 -7.96 57.21 -18.49
N TYR A 36 -7.72 57.77 -17.29
CA TYR A 36 -6.42 58.26 -16.87
C TYR A 36 -6.12 57.81 -15.44
N ALA A 37 -4.85 57.52 -15.16
CA ALA A 37 -4.36 57.44 -13.79
C ALA A 37 -3.94 58.85 -13.36
N GLU A 38 -4.57 59.39 -12.32
CA GLU A 38 -4.27 60.74 -11.85
C GLU A 38 -3.11 60.74 -10.83
N LYS A 39 -3.02 59.70 -9.99
CA LYS A 39 -1.98 59.62 -8.95
C LYS A 39 -1.69 58.18 -8.56
N ILE A 40 -0.41 57.88 -8.33
CA ILE A 40 0.03 56.64 -7.69
C ILE A 40 0.84 57.03 -6.44
N ASP A 41 0.37 56.57 -5.28
CA ASP A 41 1.00 56.81 -3.98
C ASP A 41 1.66 55.53 -3.47
N PHE A 42 2.99 55.60 -3.29
CA PHE A 42 3.77 54.58 -2.62
C PHE A 42 4.00 55.06 -1.19
N HIS A 43 3.19 54.57 -0.26
CA HIS A 43 3.36 54.94 1.13
C HIS A 43 4.79 54.57 1.57
N ASN A 44 5.51 55.58 2.10
CA ASN A 44 6.92 55.60 2.50
C ASN A 44 7.99 55.91 1.43
N HIS A 45 7.68 56.04 0.13
CA HIS A 45 8.72 56.32 -0.91
C HIS A 45 8.41 57.53 -1.83
N GLY A 46 7.34 58.28 -1.56
CA GLY A 46 6.96 59.47 -2.34
C GLY A 46 6.09 59.13 -3.55
N TYR A 47 5.54 60.17 -4.17
CA TYR A 47 4.54 60.05 -5.24
C TYR A 47 5.18 60.14 -6.63
N GLU A 48 4.68 59.37 -7.59
CA GLU A 48 4.98 59.53 -9.02
C GLU A 48 3.69 59.84 -9.79
N VAL A 49 3.70 60.89 -10.62
CA VAL A 49 2.57 61.26 -11.48
C VAL A 49 2.85 60.73 -12.88
N ILE A 50 2.10 59.70 -13.31
CA ILE A 50 2.27 59.09 -14.64
C ILE A 50 0.99 59.32 -15.47
N ASN A 51 1.08 60.19 -16.47
CA ASN A 51 -0.02 60.48 -17.37
C ASN A 51 -0.13 59.42 -18.48
N GLY A 52 -1.07 58.48 -18.35
CA GLY A 52 -1.48 57.56 -19.42
C GLY A 52 -2.90 57.87 -19.88
N LYS A 53 -3.14 57.88 -21.20
CA LYS A 53 -4.47 58.10 -21.80
C LYS A 53 -4.80 56.95 -22.75
N GLN A 54 -5.93 56.28 -22.54
CA GLN A 54 -6.50 55.34 -23.51
C GLN A 54 -7.97 55.68 -23.76
N THR A 55 -8.38 55.63 -25.03
CA THR A 55 -9.74 55.97 -25.48
C THR A 55 -10.46 54.70 -25.91
N VAL A 56 -11.66 54.45 -25.37
CA VAL A 56 -12.44 53.21 -25.61
C VAL A 56 -13.86 53.56 -26.07
N ASP A 57 -14.40 52.80 -27.03
CA ASP A 57 -15.76 52.95 -27.60
C ASP A 57 -16.79 52.17 -26.75
N ASN A 58 -17.75 52.88 -26.15
CA ASN A 58 -18.75 52.35 -25.21
C ASN A 58 -20.15 52.38 -25.82
N LYS A 59 -20.60 51.29 -26.44
CA LYS A 59 -21.88 51.23 -27.19
C LYS A 59 -23.11 50.80 -26.38
N ALA A 60 -23.06 50.77 -25.06
CA ALA A 60 -24.23 50.47 -24.23
C ALA A 60 -24.25 51.27 -22.92
N ASP A 61 -25.44 51.57 -22.41
CA ASP A 61 -25.67 52.24 -21.11
C ASP A 61 -25.26 51.38 -19.88
N HIS A 62 -24.53 50.28 -20.12
CA HIS A 62 -23.87 49.45 -19.13
C HIS A 62 -22.43 49.15 -19.61
N LEU A 63 -21.48 49.16 -18.68
CA LEU A 63 -20.05 48.93 -18.93
C LEU A 63 -19.84 47.57 -19.63
N ASP A 64 -19.62 47.57 -20.94
CA ASP A 64 -19.38 46.35 -21.73
C ASP A 64 -18.03 45.71 -21.36
N LYS A 65 -17.93 44.39 -21.57
CA LYS A 65 -16.75 43.55 -21.37
C LYS A 65 -15.48 44.12 -22.02
N GLY A 66 -15.62 44.79 -23.16
CA GLY A 66 -14.51 45.49 -23.84
C GLY A 66 -13.95 46.70 -23.08
N PHE A 67 -14.79 47.40 -22.31
CA PHE A 67 -14.36 48.48 -21.41
C PHE A 67 -13.56 47.92 -20.22
N GLN A 68 -14.00 46.79 -19.67
CA GLN A 68 -13.36 46.12 -18.53
C GLN A 68 -11.98 45.55 -18.88
N GLU A 69 -11.82 44.92 -20.05
CA GLU A 69 -10.52 44.40 -20.51
C GLU A 69 -9.50 45.51 -20.82
N SER A 70 -9.97 46.66 -21.32
CA SER A 70 -9.10 47.81 -21.62
C SER A 70 -8.60 48.49 -20.34
N LEU A 71 -9.46 48.63 -19.34
CA LEU A 71 -9.12 49.19 -18.03
C LEU A 71 -8.10 48.31 -17.27
N GLY A 72 -8.28 46.98 -17.30
CA GLY A 72 -7.34 46.02 -16.72
C GLY A 72 -5.94 46.12 -17.32
N LYS A 73 -5.84 46.36 -18.65
CA LYS A 73 -4.54 46.53 -19.34
C LYS A 73 -3.84 47.83 -18.95
N VAL A 74 -4.57 48.94 -18.77
CA VAL A 74 -3.98 50.21 -18.31
C VAL A 74 -3.42 50.07 -16.89
N ILE A 75 -4.19 49.48 -15.98
CA ILE A 75 -3.78 49.26 -14.59
C ILE A 75 -2.57 48.32 -14.54
N PHE A 76 -2.59 47.21 -15.28
CA PHE A 76 -1.47 46.27 -15.38
C PHE A 76 -0.19 46.93 -15.88
N TRP A 77 -0.27 47.70 -16.97
CA TRP A 77 0.92 48.30 -17.59
C TRP A 77 1.56 49.38 -16.72
N GLN A 78 0.76 50.10 -15.93
CA GLN A 78 1.24 51.12 -14.99
C GLN A 78 1.87 50.47 -13.74
N ILE A 79 1.24 49.42 -13.20
CA ILE A 79 1.80 48.62 -12.09
C ILE A 79 3.11 47.95 -12.52
N PHE A 80 3.17 47.35 -13.72
CA PHE A 80 4.37 46.70 -14.24
C PHE A 80 5.54 47.68 -14.47
N LYS A 81 5.26 48.93 -14.86
CA LYS A 81 6.29 49.98 -14.97
C LYS A 81 6.85 50.39 -13.60
N ALA A 82 6.02 50.43 -12.57
CA ALA A 82 6.42 50.77 -11.20
C ALA A 82 7.21 49.63 -10.52
N LEU A 83 6.86 48.37 -10.78
CA LEU A 83 7.37 47.18 -10.07
C LEU A 83 8.74 46.65 -10.55
N LYS A 84 9.69 47.52 -10.92
CA LYS A 84 11.08 47.05 -11.15
C LYS A 84 11.85 46.69 -9.87
N VAL A 85 11.20 46.70 -8.70
CA VAL A 85 11.83 46.50 -7.39
C VAL A 85 10.88 45.70 -6.48
N ASP A 86 11.29 44.46 -6.10
CA ASP A 86 10.73 43.56 -5.06
C ASP A 86 9.36 42.85 -5.31
N PRO A 87 9.08 41.61 -4.82
CA PRO A 87 7.84 40.87 -5.11
C PRO A 87 6.77 40.84 -3.98
N SER A 88 6.79 41.73 -2.97
CA SER A 88 5.86 41.64 -1.82
C SER A 88 5.07 42.95 -1.60
N PHE A 89 3.85 43.10 -2.15
CA PHE A 89 3.04 44.33 -2.02
C PHE A 89 1.55 44.08 -1.80
N ASN A 90 0.90 45.02 -1.10
CA ASN A 90 -0.56 45.16 -1.03
C ASN A 90 -1.01 46.35 -1.89
N VAL A 91 -1.95 46.13 -2.80
CA VAL A 91 -2.45 47.15 -3.75
C VAL A 91 -3.90 47.49 -3.44
N SER A 92 -4.20 48.78 -3.28
CA SER A 92 -5.56 49.31 -3.15
C SER A 92 -5.85 50.27 -4.30
N VAL A 93 -7.04 50.15 -4.91
CA VAL A 93 -7.47 51.01 -6.02
C VAL A 93 -8.67 51.82 -5.59
N LYS A 94 -8.60 53.14 -5.77
CA LYS A 94 -9.67 54.07 -5.41
C LYS A 94 -10.18 54.79 -6.67
N CYS A 95 -11.49 54.73 -6.89
CA CYS A 95 -12.13 55.44 -7.99
C CYS A 95 -12.64 56.80 -7.49
N LEU A 96 -12.39 57.86 -8.25
CA LEU A 96 -12.65 59.24 -7.83
C LEU A 96 -14.00 59.83 -8.33
N GLU A 97 -14.80 59.09 -9.10
CA GLU A 97 -16.15 59.51 -9.49
C GLU A 97 -17.24 58.57 -8.95
N ASP A 98 -18.26 59.17 -8.32
CA ASP A 98 -19.40 58.49 -7.67
C ASP A 98 -20.33 57.73 -8.65
N SER A 99 -20.11 57.86 -9.96
CA SER A 99 -20.96 57.26 -11.01
C SER A 99 -20.60 55.80 -11.33
N ILE A 100 -19.53 55.26 -10.73
CA ILE A 100 -19.05 53.88 -10.95
C ILE A 100 -19.03 53.14 -9.62
N GLN A 101 -19.87 52.12 -9.46
CA GLN A 101 -19.86 51.27 -8.26
C GLN A 101 -18.57 50.42 -8.22
N SER A 102 -17.78 50.58 -7.15
CA SER A 102 -16.51 49.86 -6.88
C SER A 102 -16.57 48.34 -7.07
N ASP A 103 -17.73 47.75 -6.81
CA ASP A 103 -17.95 46.30 -6.78
C ASP A 103 -18.00 45.67 -8.18
N GLN A 104 -18.29 46.45 -9.24
CA GLN A 104 -18.27 45.97 -10.62
C GLN A 104 -16.87 45.95 -11.25
N LEU A 105 -15.91 46.71 -10.69
CA LEU A 105 -14.53 46.75 -11.20
C LEU A 105 -13.70 45.55 -10.73
N LEU A 106 -13.89 45.14 -9.46
CA LEU A 106 -13.11 44.11 -8.78
C LEU A 106 -13.45 42.66 -9.21
N ASN A 107 -14.67 42.42 -9.69
CA ASN A 107 -15.10 41.10 -10.16
C ASN A 107 -14.48 40.67 -11.50
N THR A 108 -13.72 41.55 -12.16
CA THR A 108 -13.11 41.29 -13.49
C THR A 108 -11.62 40.98 -13.44
N LEU A 109 -10.97 41.04 -12.27
CA LEU A 109 -9.61 40.53 -12.09
C LEU A 109 -9.68 39.03 -11.78
N SER A 110 -9.85 38.21 -12.82
CA SER A 110 -9.69 36.76 -12.68
C SER A 110 -8.20 36.43 -12.54
N TYR A 111 -7.88 35.53 -11.60
CA TYR A 111 -6.54 34.96 -11.40
C TYR A 111 -5.93 34.31 -12.67
N ASN A 112 -6.74 34.09 -13.71
CA ASN A 112 -6.33 33.42 -14.95
C ASN A 112 -5.58 34.31 -15.96
N ASP A 113 -5.52 35.63 -15.77
CA ASP A 113 -4.75 36.54 -16.64
C ASP A 113 -3.34 36.85 -16.10
N LEU A 114 -2.93 36.21 -15.00
CA LEU A 114 -1.60 36.36 -14.39
C LEU A 114 -0.63 35.26 -14.91
N PRO A 115 0.63 35.59 -15.30
CA PRO A 115 1.64 34.57 -15.57
C PRO A 115 1.92 33.79 -14.28
N ARG A 116 1.78 32.46 -14.33
CA ARG A 116 1.84 31.52 -13.17
C ARG A 116 3.19 31.43 -12.44
N ASN A 117 4.15 32.29 -12.75
CA ASN A 117 5.46 32.26 -12.12
C ASN A 117 5.65 33.57 -11.35
N ASN A 118 5.54 33.48 -10.02
CA ASN A 118 5.93 34.48 -9.00
C ASN A 118 4.81 35.27 -8.28
N VAL A 119 3.72 34.62 -7.83
CA VAL A 119 2.86 35.22 -6.78
C VAL A 119 2.54 34.18 -5.71
N HIS A 120 3.27 34.22 -4.60
CA HIS A 120 2.91 33.53 -3.35
C HIS A 120 2.30 34.59 -2.41
N HIS A 121 1.04 34.42 -2.04
CA HIS A 121 0.23 35.27 -1.16
C HIS A 121 -0.32 36.59 -1.75
N ALA A 122 -1.62 36.59 -2.05
CA ALA A 122 -2.44 37.80 -2.07
C ALA A 122 -3.58 37.58 -1.06
N SER A 123 -3.56 38.31 0.05
CA SER A 123 -4.57 38.23 1.11
C SER A 123 -5.31 39.57 1.25
N GLU A 124 -6.62 39.49 1.04
CA GLU A 124 -7.69 40.45 1.40
C GLU A 124 -7.77 41.80 0.65
N ILE A 125 -8.93 42.01 0.00
CA ILE A 125 -9.42 43.30 -0.48
C ILE A 125 -10.66 43.63 0.36
N VAL A 126 -10.64 44.72 1.12
CA VAL A 126 -11.75 45.15 1.98
C VAL A 126 -12.55 46.27 1.30
N ALA A 127 -13.82 46.05 1.03
CA ALA A 127 -14.79 47.10 0.70
C ALA A 127 -15.67 47.39 1.92
N MET A 128 -15.64 48.61 2.45
CA MET A 128 -16.60 49.07 3.46
C MET A 128 -17.90 49.50 2.77
N LYS A 129 -19.04 48.90 3.15
CA LYS A 129 -20.38 49.39 2.77
C LYS A 129 -21.28 49.53 3.99
N SER A 130 -21.98 50.65 4.08
CA SER A 130 -23.02 50.91 5.08
C SER A 130 -24.42 50.61 4.53
N HIS A 131 -25.07 49.64 5.19
CA HIS A 131 -26.50 49.52 5.47
C HIS A 131 -27.49 49.07 4.37
N HIS A 132 -28.26 48.05 4.78
CA HIS A 132 -29.55 47.54 4.29
C HIS A 132 -29.64 46.45 3.18
N SER A 133 -30.02 45.27 3.67
CA SER A 133 -31.04 44.30 3.18
C SER A 133 -30.79 43.41 1.96
N SER A 134 -31.33 42.19 2.10
CA SER A 134 -31.66 41.15 1.11
C SER A 134 -30.51 40.44 0.38
N VAL A 135 -30.30 39.18 0.78
CA VAL A 135 -29.36 38.23 0.18
C VAL A 135 -30.06 37.48 -0.97
N TYR A 136 -29.53 37.62 -2.19
CA TYR A 136 -29.66 36.61 -3.25
C TYR A 136 -28.28 36.02 -3.48
N SER A 137 -28.10 34.73 -3.16
CA SER A 137 -26.84 34.01 -3.30
C SER A 137 -26.65 33.50 -4.73
N VAL A 138 -25.57 33.91 -5.38
CA VAL A 138 -24.97 33.16 -6.49
C VAL A 138 -23.83 32.35 -5.86
N GLU A 139 -24.01 31.03 -5.76
CA GLU A 139 -23.04 30.11 -5.15
C GLU A 139 -21.78 29.97 -6.01
N SER A 140 -20.80 30.84 -5.80
CA SER A 140 -19.40 30.46 -5.98
C SER A 140 -19.08 29.45 -4.88
N HIS A 141 -18.59 28.26 -5.23
CA HIS A 141 -18.07 27.29 -4.26
C HIS A 141 -16.83 27.89 -3.58
N SER A 142 -17.05 28.68 -2.53
CA SER A 142 -16.01 29.07 -1.60
C SER A 142 -15.67 27.81 -0.79
N ARG A 143 -14.41 27.36 -0.88
CA ARG A 143 -13.84 26.55 0.21
C ARG A 143 -14.07 27.37 1.47
N ALA A 144 -14.87 26.84 2.39
CA ALA A 144 -15.18 27.51 3.64
C ALA A 144 -13.89 28.04 4.26
N LYS A 145 -13.83 29.36 4.52
CA LYS A 145 -12.79 29.95 5.37
C LYS A 145 -12.92 29.23 6.72
N ARG A 146 -11.97 28.33 7.01
CA ARG A 146 -11.83 27.69 8.32
C ARG A 146 -11.41 28.78 9.30
N ASP A 147 -12.36 29.35 10.01
CA ASP A 147 -12.08 30.22 11.16
C ASP A 147 -12.02 29.37 12.43
N VAL A 148 -11.12 28.38 12.38
CA VAL A 148 -10.68 27.60 13.53
C VAL A 148 -9.18 27.80 13.56
N SER A 149 -8.67 28.54 14.54
CA SER A 149 -7.25 28.46 14.89
C SER A 149 -6.92 26.97 14.99
N PRO A 150 -6.12 26.38 14.09
CA PRO A 150 -5.85 24.97 14.17
C PRO A 150 -4.97 24.83 15.41
N GLN A 151 -5.56 24.39 16.52
CA GLN A 151 -4.79 23.50 17.38
C GLN A 151 -4.39 22.37 16.45
N LEU A 152 -3.14 22.44 15.97
CA LEU A 152 -2.50 21.32 15.33
C LEU A 152 -2.79 20.13 16.25
N PRO A 153 -3.21 18.98 15.71
CA PRO A 153 -3.32 17.75 16.52
C PRO A 153 -2.01 17.54 17.29
N ASN A 154 -1.96 16.65 18.29
CA ASN A 154 -0.77 16.31 19.11
C ASN A 154 0.43 15.82 18.25
N ILE A 155 0.93 16.66 17.36
CA ILE A 155 2.09 16.50 16.51
C ILE A 155 3.27 16.77 17.44
N PRO A 156 4.27 15.88 17.47
CA PRO A 156 5.47 16.13 18.24
C PRO A 156 6.05 17.50 17.89
N GLU A 157 6.26 18.37 18.88
CA GLU A 157 6.74 19.75 18.67
C GLU A 157 8.00 19.78 17.79
N ILE A 158 8.87 18.78 17.93
CA ILE A 158 10.08 18.63 17.11
C ILE A 158 9.80 18.57 15.60
N GLU A 159 8.68 17.97 15.17
CA GLU A 159 8.31 17.90 13.75
C GLU A 159 7.83 19.25 13.18
N THR A 160 7.57 20.26 14.02
CA THR A 160 7.26 21.62 13.56
C THR A 160 8.53 22.40 13.16
N THR A 161 9.72 21.86 13.45
CA THR A 161 11.00 22.51 13.18
C THR A 161 11.60 22.05 11.85
N GLU A 162 12.21 22.98 11.11
CA GLU A 162 12.98 22.68 9.89
C GLU A 162 14.15 21.72 10.16
N ALA A 163 14.80 21.87 11.31
CA ALA A 163 15.96 21.09 11.72
C ALA A 163 15.65 19.58 11.80
N HIS A 164 14.44 19.22 12.27
CA HIS A 164 14.01 17.82 12.30
C HIS A 164 13.98 17.21 10.91
N TRP A 165 13.34 17.88 9.95
CA TRP A 165 13.18 17.36 8.59
C TRP A 165 14.50 17.31 7.82
N TYR A 166 15.34 18.34 7.97
CA TYR A 166 16.69 18.33 7.37
C TYR A 166 17.57 17.23 7.95
N LYS A 167 17.53 17.02 9.27
CA LYS A 167 18.25 15.92 9.91
C LYS A 167 17.76 14.55 9.41
N LYS A 168 16.44 14.33 9.39
CA LYS A 168 15.84 13.07 8.92
C LYS A 168 16.20 12.76 7.46
N ALA A 169 16.22 13.79 6.61
CA ALA A 169 16.63 13.66 5.22
C ALA A 169 18.12 13.33 5.08
N GLN A 170 18.99 14.02 5.84
CA GLN A 170 20.43 13.75 5.85
C GLN A 170 20.74 12.32 6.33
N GLU A 171 20.11 11.88 7.41
CA GLU A 171 20.27 10.50 7.92
C GLU A 171 19.83 9.46 6.88
N SER A 172 18.72 9.72 6.16
CA SER A 172 18.24 8.83 5.09
C SER A 172 19.20 8.81 3.89
N LEU A 173 19.77 9.95 3.53
CA LEU A 173 20.77 10.07 2.46
C LEU A 173 22.06 9.34 2.85
N ASP A 174 22.55 9.55 4.06
CA ASP A 174 23.76 8.90 4.57
C ASP A 174 23.56 7.38 4.64
N ALA A 175 22.40 6.90 5.10
CA ALA A 175 22.05 5.48 5.09
C ALA A 175 22.10 4.92 3.66
N THR A 176 21.52 5.64 2.69
CA THR A 176 21.47 5.23 1.28
C THR A 176 22.87 5.17 0.65
N MET A 177 23.71 6.18 0.89
CA MET A 177 25.08 6.24 0.38
C MET A 177 25.97 5.12 0.93
N ASN A 178 25.63 4.59 2.10
CA ASN A 178 26.37 3.52 2.77
C ASN A 178 25.83 2.10 2.49
N ILE A 179 24.80 1.96 1.65
CA ILE A 179 24.26 0.64 1.27
C ILE A 179 25.34 -0.17 0.54
N LYS A 180 25.73 -1.31 1.12
CA LYS A 180 26.66 -2.25 0.51
C LYS A 180 25.93 -3.24 -0.39
N LYS A 181 26.32 -3.32 -1.66
CA LYS A 181 25.84 -4.36 -2.58
C LYS A 181 26.51 -5.70 -2.22
N LEU A 182 25.72 -6.65 -1.74
CA LEU A 182 26.18 -8.00 -1.42
C LEU A 182 26.15 -8.90 -2.66
N ASN A 183 27.20 -8.84 -3.48
CA ASN A 183 27.36 -9.65 -4.69
C ASN A 183 27.86 -11.08 -4.39
N LYS A 184 27.15 -11.82 -3.54
CA LYS A 184 27.47 -13.22 -3.21
C LYS A 184 26.22 -14.11 -3.25
N ASN A 185 26.40 -15.42 -3.14
CA ASN A 185 25.27 -16.35 -3.14
C ASN A 185 24.44 -16.21 -1.86
N ALA A 186 23.12 -16.23 -2.01
CA ALA A 186 22.19 -16.40 -0.89
C ALA A 186 22.15 -17.88 -0.50
N LYS A 187 22.67 -18.19 0.69
CA LYS A 187 22.56 -19.53 1.28
C LYS A 187 21.08 -19.84 1.56
N ASN A 188 20.41 -18.88 2.19
CA ASN A 188 19.01 -18.97 2.58
C ASN A 188 18.18 -17.93 1.81
N VAL A 189 16.93 -18.28 1.49
CA VAL A 189 15.94 -17.37 0.93
C VAL A 189 14.65 -17.47 1.71
N ILE A 190 14.10 -16.32 2.08
CA ILE A 190 12.72 -16.23 2.57
C ILE A 190 11.93 -15.27 1.70
N LEU A 191 10.85 -15.76 1.11
CA LEU A 191 9.86 -14.98 0.39
C LEU A 191 8.64 -14.80 1.29
N PHE A 192 8.40 -13.57 1.73
CA PHE A 192 7.20 -13.17 2.45
C PHE A 192 6.18 -12.58 1.48
N ILE A 193 4.95 -13.11 1.50
CA ILE A 193 3.81 -12.63 0.73
C ILE A 193 2.74 -12.12 1.69
N GLY A 194 2.40 -10.83 1.61
CA GLY A 194 1.13 -10.33 2.14
C GLY A 194 0.08 -10.43 1.04
N ASP A 195 -0.78 -11.45 1.08
CA ASP A 195 -1.81 -11.65 0.05
C ASP A 195 -2.75 -10.44 0.04
N GLY A 196 -2.92 -9.78 -1.11
CA GLY A 196 -3.71 -8.54 -1.21
C GLY A 196 -3.13 -7.30 -0.51
N MET A 197 -1.87 -7.32 -0.08
CA MET A 197 -1.21 -6.23 0.67
C MET A 197 -0.72 -5.09 -0.25
N GLY A 198 -1.67 -4.33 -0.79
CA GLY A 198 -1.44 -3.16 -1.64
C GLY A 198 -0.72 -1.98 -0.97
N ILE A 199 -0.34 -0.97 -1.78
CA ILE A 199 0.28 0.28 -1.30
C ILE A 199 -0.65 1.04 -0.31
N SER A 200 -1.96 1.04 -0.57
CA SER A 200 -2.95 1.64 0.34
C SER A 200 -3.02 0.88 1.67
N THR A 201 -2.99 -0.46 1.63
CA THR A 201 -2.93 -1.32 2.81
C THR A 201 -1.67 -1.05 3.64
N LEU A 202 -0.50 -0.98 3.00
CA LEU A 202 0.76 -0.63 3.67
C LEU A 202 0.69 0.73 4.36
N SER A 203 0.16 1.73 3.66
CA SER A 203 0.04 3.09 4.20
C SER A 203 -0.88 3.15 5.41
N ALA A 204 -2.04 2.47 5.36
CA ALA A 204 -2.96 2.41 6.48
C ALA A 204 -2.39 1.60 7.66
N ALA A 205 -1.69 0.48 7.40
CA ALA A 205 -1.05 -0.33 8.43
C ALA A 205 0.06 0.44 9.18
N ARG A 206 0.82 1.27 8.48
CA ARG A 206 1.84 2.16 9.09
C ARG A 206 1.21 3.15 10.06
N VAL A 207 0.08 3.78 9.68
CA VAL A 207 -0.66 4.68 10.56
C VAL A 207 -1.17 3.91 11.78
N LEU A 208 -1.78 2.73 11.58
CA LEU A 208 -2.25 1.87 12.66
C LEU A 208 -1.13 1.52 13.65
N LYS A 209 0.01 1.04 13.15
CA LYS A 209 1.17 0.65 13.97
C LYS A 209 1.60 1.76 14.91
N GLU A 210 1.69 2.98 14.40
CA GLU A 210 2.06 4.15 15.20
C GLU A 210 0.97 4.53 16.22
N GLN A 211 -0.30 4.50 15.81
CA GLN A 211 -1.43 4.81 16.69
C GLN A 211 -1.53 3.83 17.86
N LEU A 212 -1.27 2.54 17.62
CA LEU A 212 -1.18 1.53 18.68
C LEU A 212 -0.04 1.81 19.68
N ASN A 213 0.97 2.59 19.28
CA ASN A 213 2.08 3.04 20.14
C ASN A 213 1.88 4.46 20.68
N GLY A 214 0.68 5.03 20.57
CA GLY A 214 0.35 6.37 21.06
C GLY A 214 0.92 7.52 20.22
N LEU A 215 1.38 7.24 19.00
CA LEU A 215 1.89 8.25 18.06
C LEU A 215 0.80 8.67 17.06
N PRO A 216 0.89 9.88 16.46
CA PRO A 216 -0.15 10.38 15.55
C PRO A 216 -0.32 9.57 14.26
N GLY A 217 0.68 8.79 13.86
CA GLY A 217 0.65 8.05 12.60
C GLY A 217 1.29 8.78 11.42
N GLY A 218 1.94 8.00 10.56
CA GLY A 218 2.41 8.42 9.24
C GLY A 218 3.84 8.96 9.17
N SER A 219 4.62 8.96 10.26
CA SER A 219 6.02 9.42 10.24
C SER A 219 7.08 8.31 10.30
N ASN A 220 6.72 7.10 10.73
CA ASN A 220 7.57 5.93 10.84
C ASN A 220 7.36 4.94 9.68
N ARG A 221 8.01 3.78 9.77
CA ARG A 221 8.02 2.73 8.75
C ARG A 221 7.50 1.42 9.36
N LEU A 222 6.91 0.56 8.52
CA LEU A 222 6.86 -0.86 8.85
C LEU A 222 8.31 -1.40 8.80
N PHE A 223 8.61 -2.43 9.59
CA PHE A 223 9.96 -2.94 9.78
C PHE A 223 10.66 -3.27 8.45
N PHE A 224 9.95 -3.91 7.52
CA PHE A 224 10.50 -4.25 6.21
C PHE A 224 10.64 -3.07 5.24
N GLU A 225 10.02 -1.91 5.54
CA GLU A 225 10.24 -0.68 4.76
C GLU A 225 11.57 0.02 5.12
N GLU A 226 12.28 -0.49 6.13
CA GLU A 226 13.67 -0.11 6.44
C GLU A 226 14.68 -0.88 5.58
N PHE A 227 14.25 -1.92 4.87
CA PHE A 227 15.13 -2.67 3.99
C PHE A 227 15.71 -1.77 2.89
N PRO A 228 16.98 -1.98 2.50
CA PRO A 228 17.71 -1.04 1.65
C PRO A 228 17.23 -1.01 0.19
N GLN A 229 16.43 -1.99 -0.25
CA GLN A 229 16.01 -2.13 -1.64
C GLN A 229 14.50 -2.15 -1.74
N SER A 230 13.96 -1.42 -2.72
CA SER A 230 12.54 -1.41 -3.05
C SER A 230 12.30 -1.40 -4.56
N ALA A 231 11.18 -1.97 -4.97
CA ALA A 231 10.70 -2.00 -6.35
C ALA A 231 9.17 -1.98 -6.42
N LEU A 232 8.63 -1.66 -7.58
CA LEU A 232 7.22 -1.88 -7.93
C LEU A 232 7.10 -3.13 -8.80
N ILE A 233 6.03 -3.90 -8.59
CA ILE A 233 5.81 -5.19 -9.23
C ILE A 233 4.48 -5.20 -9.97
N LYS A 234 4.51 -5.48 -11.29
CA LYS A 234 3.31 -5.59 -12.13
C LYS A 234 2.64 -6.95 -11.99
N THR A 235 1.37 -6.96 -11.59
CA THR A 235 0.69 -8.17 -11.07
C THR A 235 -0.23 -8.89 -12.05
N PHE A 236 -0.60 -8.27 -13.19
CA PHE A 236 -1.55 -8.85 -14.16
C PHE A 236 -1.34 -10.34 -14.48
N ASN A 237 -2.42 -11.11 -14.67
CA ASN A 237 -2.34 -12.45 -15.25
C ASN A 237 -2.44 -12.39 -16.77
N LEU A 238 -2.12 -13.47 -17.47
CA LEU A 238 -2.11 -13.48 -18.94
C LEU A 238 -3.49 -13.15 -19.54
N ASP A 239 -4.58 -13.51 -18.86
CA ASP A 239 -5.97 -13.33 -19.29
C ASP A 239 -6.77 -12.31 -18.45
N ARG A 240 -6.14 -11.67 -17.46
CA ARG A 240 -6.77 -10.69 -16.56
C ARG A 240 -5.84 -9.53 -16.19
N GLN A 241 -6.33 -8.30 -16.31
CA GLN A 241 -5.61 -7.10 -15.85
C GLN A 241 -5.51 -7.08 -14.32
N THR A 242 -6.63 -7.31 -13.65
CA THR A 242 -6.67 -7.58 -12.20
C THR A 242 -6.53 -9.08 -11.99
N PRO A 243 -5.42 -9.55 -11.41
CA PRO A 243 -5.12 -10.97 -11.31
C PRO A 243 -5.86 -11.65 -10.14
N ASP A 244 -5.71 -12.97 -10.01
CA ASP A 244 -5.96 -13.68 -8.76
C ASP A 244 -4.68 -14.25 -8.15
N SER A 245 -4.77 -14.70 -6.88
CA SER A 245 -3.66 -15.29 -6.13
C SER A 245 -3.02 -16.51 -6.82
N ALA A 246 -3.74 -17.28 -7.64
CA ALA A 246 -3.17 -18.47 -8.28
C ALA A 246 -2.22 -18.13 -9.43
N GLY A 247 -2.66 -17.26 -10.35
CA GLY A 247 -1.83 -16.83 -11.47
C GLY A 247 -0.61 -16.02 -11.00
N THR A 248 -0.77 -15.20 -9.95
CA THR A 248 0.33 -14.42 -9.34
C THR A 248 1.31 -15.32 -8.60
N ALA A 249 0.82 -16.31 -7.84
CA ALA A 249 1.70 -17.25 -7.16
C ALA A 249 2.51 -18.11 -8.11
N THR A 250 1.93 -18.50 -9.25
CA THR A 250 2.70 -19.14 -10.32
C THR A 250 3.80 -18.19 -10.85
N ALA A 251 3.54 -16.88 -10.96
CA ALA A 251 4.57 -15.92 -11.37
C ALA A 251 5.74 -15.84 -10.37
N PHE A 252 5.49 -15.55 -9.10
CA PHE A 252 6.59 -15.36 -8.14
C PHE A 252 7.23 -16.65 -7.61
N THR A 253 6.61 -17.83 -7.81
CA THR A 253 7.21 -19.12 -7.43
C THR A 253 7.77 -19.92 -8.61
N CYS A 254 7.24 -19.79 -9.84
CA CYS A 254 7.70 -20.56 -11.01
C CYS A 254 8.44 -19.71 -12.04
N GLY A 255 8.39 -18.37 -11.93
CA GLY A 255 9.08 -17.46 -12.85
C GLY A 255 8.36 -17.26 -14.19
N ILE A 256 7.08 -17.62 -14.28
CA ILE A 256 6.27 -17.38 -15.47
C ILE A 256 4.87 -16.88 -15.10
N LYS A 257 4.33 -15.94 -15.87
CA LYS A 257 2.91 -15.58 -15.71
C LYS A 257 2.01 -16.71 -16.19
N ALA A 258 0.90 -16.90 -15.51
CA ALA A 258 -0.12 -17.89 -15.82
C ALA A 258 -1.50 -17.23 -16.01
N ASN A 259 -2.48 -18.04 -16.36
CA ASN A 259 -3.87 -17.63 -16.44
C ASN A 259 -4.52 -17.64 -15.05
N TYR A 260 -5.57 -16.84 -14.90
CA TYR A 260 -6.41 -16.77 -13.72
C TYR A 260 -6.85 -18.16 -13.22
N ALA A 261 -6.78 -18.35 -11.91
CA ALA A 261 -7.15 -19.55 -11.16
C ALA A 261 -6.31 -20.81 -11.43
N THR A 262 -5.24 -20.72 -12.23
CA THR A 262 -4.35 -21.86 -12.53
C THR A 262 -3.11 -21.84 -11.63
N LEU A 263 -2.65 -23.01 -11.16
CA LEU A 263 -1.51 -23.14 -10.24
C LEU A 263 -0.41 -23.99 -10.86
N GLY A 264 0.82 -23.48 -10.88
CA GLY A 264 2.01 -24.24 -11.25
C GLY A 264 1.98 -24.77 -12.69
N VAL A 265 1.21 -24.14 -13.59
CA VAL A 265 1.09 -24.53 -14.99
C VAL A 265 1.36 -23.34 -15.90
N SER A 266 1.79 -23.62 -17.13
CA SER A 266 2.01 -22.55 -18.11
C SER A 266 0.70 -21.89 -18.56
N GLY A 267 0.82 -20.70 -19.17
CA GLY A 267 -0.29 -19.97 -19.79
C GLY A 267 -1.07 -20.68 -20.90
N ARG A 268 -0.73 -21.93 -21.21
CA ARG A 268 -1.49 -22.80 -22.13
C ARG A 268 -2.71 -23.43 -21.47
N ILE A 269 -2.75 -23.50 -20.14
CA ILE A 269 -3.84 -24.10 -19.38
C ILE A 269 -4.84 -23.02 -18.96
N PHE A 270 -6.13 -23.29 -19.17
CA PHE A 270 -7.23 -22.45 -18.71
C PHE A 270 -7.98 -23.13 -17.55
N LYS A 271 -8.68 -22.35 -16.72
CA LYS A 271 -9.46 -22.84 -15.57
C LYS A 271 -10.38 -24.03 -15.88
N SER A 272 -10.89 -24.09 -17.11
CA SER A 272 -11.83 -25.11 -17.56
C SER A 272 -11.20 -26.44 -17.98
N GLU A 273 -9.87 -26.54 -18.05
CA GLU A 273 -9.19 -27.78 -18.47
C GLU A 273 -9.42 -28.88 -17.43
N LYS A 274 -9.79 -30.07 -17.89
CA LYS A 274 -10.12 -31.24 -17.05
C LYS A 274 -9.26 -32.46 -17.37
N ASP A 275 -8.56 -32.45 -18.50
CA ASP A 275 -7.65 -33.52 -18.88
C ASP A 275 -6.36 -33.42 -18.07
N CYS A 276 -6.20 -34.32 -17.10
CA CYS A 276 -5.05 -34.35 -16.22
C CYS A 276 -3.73 -34.59 -16.95
N SER A 277 -3.75 -35.25 -18.12
CA SER A 277 -2.55 -35.45 -18.93
C SER A 277 -2.11 -34.16 -19.62
N VAL A 278 -3.07 -33.34 -20.08
CA VAL A 278 -2.81 -32.02 -20.65
C VAL A 278 -2.28 -31.07 -19.58
N ILE A 279 -2.89 -31.07 -18.39
CA ILE A 279 -2.43 -30.28 -17.24
C ILE A 279 -0.99 -30.68 -16.87
N ALA A 280 -0.72 -31.97 -16.70
CA ALA A 280 0.60 -32.48 -16.33
C ALA A 280 1.67 -32.16 -17.38
N ALA A 281 1.34 -32.23 -18.68
CA ALA A 281 2.26 -31.88 -19.76
C ALA A 281 2.63 -30.38 -19.79
N ASN A 282 1.87 -29.54 -19.10
CA ASN A 282 2.10 -28.09 -19.00
C ASN A 282 2.48 -27.64 -17.58
N ALA A 283 2.79 -28.58 -16.67
CA ALA A 283 3.32 -28.29 -15.36
C ALA A 283 4.67 -27.57 -15.46
N VAL A 284 4.91 -26.60 -14.58
CA VAL A 284 6.16 -25.84 -14.53
C VAL A 284 6.81 -25.95 -13.15
N PRO A 285 8.15 -26.09 -13.07
CA PRO A 285 8.82 -26.24 -11.79
C PRO A 285 8.80 -24.92 -11.01
N SER A 286 8.76 -25.04 -9.68
CA SER A 286 8.84 -23.88 -8.77
C SER A 286 10.25 -23.71 -8.19
N ILE A 287 10.48 -22.60 -7.48
CA ILE A 287 11.67 -22.37 -6.65
C ILE A 287 11.91 -23.50 -5.65
N PHE A 288 10.88 -24.24 -5.23
CA PHE A 288 11.01 -25.40 -4.34
C PHE A 288 11.55 -26.62 -5.08
N THR A 289 11.06 -26.89 -6.29
CA THR A 289 11.63 -27.93 -7.17
C THR A 289 13.12 -27.66 -7.40
N TRP A 290 13.47 -26.40 -7.70
CA TRP A 290 14.86 -25.99 -7.93
C TRP A 290 15.73 -26.08 -6.68
N ALA A 291 15.22 -25.66 -5.52
CA ALA A 291 15.92 -25.72 -4.25
C ALA A 291 16.18 -27.17 -3.81
N GLN A 292 15.18 -28.05 -3.91
CA GLN A 292 15.33 -29.47 -3.59
C GLN A 292 16.33 -30.15 -4.52
N ALA A 293 16.33 -29.82 -5.82
CA ALA A 293 17.32 -30.34 -6.76
C ALA A 293 18.75 -29.90 -6.42
N ALA A 294 18.91 -28.73 -5.79
CA ALA A 294 20.18 -28.22 -5.26
C ALA A 294 20.51 -28.70 -3.83
N GLY A 295 19.72 -29.63 -3.27
CA GLY A 295 19.94 -30.18 -1.93
C GLY A 295 19.69 -29.19 -0.79
N LYS A 296 18.87 -28.15 -1.01
CA LYS A 296 18.45 -27.19 0.01
C LYS A 296 17.21 -27.69 0.76
N GLY A 297 17.08 -27.29 2.02
CA GLY A 297 15.85 -27.43 2.77
C GLY A 297 14.72 -26.60 2.16
N THR A 298 13.48 -27.07 2.28
CA THR A 298 12.32 -26.33 1.74
C THR A 298 11.15 -26.30 2.69
N GLY A 299 10.46 -25.15 2.77
CA GLY A 299 9.31 -25.02 3.65
C GLY A 299 8.28 -23.99 3.20
N ILE A 300 7.05 -24.18 3.65
CA ILE A 300 5.92 -23.28 3.40
C ILE A 300 5.19 -23.06 4.73
N VAL A 301 4.96 -21.78 5.05
CA VAL A 301 4.22 -21.32 6.22
C VAL A 301 3.15 -20.35 5.77
N THR A 302 1.91 -20.50 6.26
CA THR A 302 0.82 -19.58 5.93
C THR A 302 -0.22 -19.45 7.04
N THR A 303 -0.92 -18.33 7.10
CA THR A 303 -2.16 -18.18 7.88
C THR A 303 -3.40 -18.72 7.15
N THR A 304 -3.30 -19.08 5.87
CA THR A 304 -4.40 -19.65 5.09
C THR A 304 -4.45 -21.17 5.23
N ARG A 305 -5.25 -21.83 4.38
CA ARG A 305 -5.18 -23.28 4.24
C ARG A 305 -3.88 -23.58 3.51
N ILE A 306 -3.14 -24.62 3.90
CA ILE A 306 -1.91 -24.97 3.19
C ILE A 306 -2.14 -25.38 1.72
N THR A 307 -3.39 -25.69 1.38
CA THR A 307 -3.92 -25.99 0.04
C THR A 307 -4.43 -24.76 -0.72
N HIS A 308 -4.40 -23.57 -0.11
CA HIS A 308 -4.78 -22.31 -0.76
C HIS A 308 -3.82 -21.97 -1.93
N ALA A 309 -4.23 -21.05 -2.81
CA ALA A 309 -3.52 -20.77 -4.05
C ALA A 309 -2.03 -20.41 -3.86
N THR A 310 -1.74 -19.43 -2.99
CA THR A 310 -0.38 -18.94 -2.73
C THR A 310 0.59 -20.05 -2.29
N PRO A 311 0.31 -20.85 -1.25
CA PRO A 311 1.18 -21.96 -0.89
C PRO A 311 1.18 -23.07 -1.95
N ALA A 312 0.01 -23.37 -2.54
CA ALA A 312 -0.14 -24.47 -3.50
C ALA A 312 0.65 -24.26 -4.79
N ALA A 313 0.82 -23.05 -5.30
CA ALA A 313 1.65 -22.80 -6.49
C ALA A 313 3.11 -23.27 -6.31
N GLY A 314 3.58 -23.35 -5.06
CA GLY A 314 4.90 -23.87 -4.74
C GLY A 314 5.08 -25.37 -5.01
N TYR A 315 3.99 -26.16 -5.03
CA TYR A 315 4.08 -27.62 -5.11
C TYR A 315 3.04 -28.33 -5.98
N ALA A 316 1.95 -27.68 -6.35
CA ALA A 316 0.84 -28.27 -7.08
C ALA A 316 0.75 -27.75 -8.52
N HIS A 317 0.22 -28.61 -9.38
CA HIS A 317 -0.05 -28.35 -10.79
C HIS A 317 -1.52 -28.65 -11.08
N VAL A 318 -2.36 -27.61 -11.11
CA VAL A 318 -3.80 -27.74 -11.37
C VAL A 318 -4.30 -26.63 -12.27
N SER A 319 -5.30 -26.94 -13.09
CA SER A 319 -6.03 -25.93 -13.87
C SER A 319 -6.93 -25.08 -13.00
N ASN A 320 -7.36 -25.56 -11.82
CA ASN A 320 -8.28 -24.84 -10.97
C ASN A 320 -7.84 -24.88 -9.50
N ARG A 321 -7.54 -23.70 -8.95
CA ARG A 321 -7.18 -23.49 -7.53
C ARG A 321 -8.20 -24.02 -6.53
N ASP A 322 -9.47 -24.16 -6.96
CA ASP A 322 -10.55 -24.63 -6.10
C ASP A 322 -10.42 -26.14 -5.79
N TRP A 323 -9.54 -26.88 -6.48
CA TRP A 323 -9.32 -28.33 -6.33
C TRP A 323 -8.51 -28.70 -5.08
N GLU A 324 -8.86 -28.12 -3.93
CA GLU A 324 -8.14 -28.32 -2.67
C GLU A 324 -8.27 -29.76 -2.13
N SER A 325 -9.44 -30.41 -2.34
CA SER A 325 -9.68 -31.82 -2.00
C SER A 325 -10.40 -32.60 -3.11
N ASP A 326 -10.54 -33.92 -2.93
CA ASP A 326 -11.26 -34.84 -3.82
C ASP A 326 -12.69 -34.37 -4.11
N THR A 327 -13.39 -33.89 -3.07
CA THR A 327 -14.76 -33.39 -3.20
C THR A 327 -14.85 -32.16 -4.09
N ASP A 328 -13.80 -31.34 -4.11
CA ASP A 328 -13.77 -30.13 -4.91
C ASP A 328 -13.48 -30.45 -6.37
N VAL A 329 -12.54 -31.35 -6.66
CA VAL A 329 -12.29 -31.87 -8.01
C VAL A 329 -13.57 -32.46 -8.61
N ALA A 330 -14.30 -33.26 -7.82
CA ALA A 330 -15.55 -33.91 -8.26
C ALA A 330 -16.64 -32.90 -8.64
N LYS A 331 -16.79 -31.78 -7.92
CA LYS A 331 -17.76 -30.70 -8.25
C LYS A 331 -17.56 -30.13 -9.65
N PHE A 332 -16.33 -30.17 -10.17
CA PHE A 332 -16.01 -29.68 -11.52
C PHE A 332 -16.01 -30.79 -12.59
N GLY A 333 -16.33 -32.04 -12.22
CA GLY A 333 -16.37 -33.18 -13.13
C GLY A 333 -14.99 -33.55 -13.71
N ALA A 334 -13.92 -33.28 -12.96
CA ALA A 334 -12.57 -33.75 -13.26
C ALA A 334 -12.25 -34.98 -12.39
N SER A 335 -11.14 -35.66 -12.69
CA SER A 335 -10.64 -36.80 -11.91
C SER A 335 -9.16 -36.66 -11.57
N CYS A 336 -8.65 -35.42 -11.60
CA CYS A 336 -7.24 -35.13 -11.33
C CYS A 336 -6.94 -35.25 -9.84
N LYS A 337 -5.65 -35.42 -9.53
CA LYS A 337 -5.18 -35.42 -8.15
C LYS A 337 -5.41 -34.03 -7.54
N ASP A 338 -6.13 -33.97 -6.41
CA ASP A 338 -6.36 -32.74 -5.65
C ASP A 338 -5.06 -32.17 -5.05
N ILE A 339 -5.08 -30.88 -4.71
CA ILE A 339 -3.92 -30.14 -4.18
C ILE A 339 -3.40 -30.79 -2.89
N ALA A 340 -4.28 -31.19 -1.96
CA ALA A 340 -3.85 -31.85 -0.71
C ALA A 340 -3.09 -33.15 -0.98
N ARG A 341 -3.56 -33.95 -1.94
CA ARG A 341 -2.84 -35.14 -2.39
C ARG A 341 -1.51 -34.82 -3.06
N GLN A 342 -1.43 -33.79 -3.91
CA GLN A 342 -0.16 -33.37 -4.51
C GLN A 342 0.86 -32.94 -3.43
N LEU A 343 0.43 -32.27 -2.36
CA LEU A 343 1.29 -31.91 -1.24
C LEU A 343 1.92 -33.13 -0.55
N VAL A 344 1.15 -34.20 -0.35
CA VAL A 344 1.59 -35.36 0.45
C VAL A 344 2.25 -36.43 -0.41
N GLU A 345 1.82 -36.60 -1.67
CA GLU A 345 2.20 -37.73 -2.50
C GLU A 345 3.29 -37.39 -3.52
N ASP A 346 3.35 -36.15 -4.02
CA ASP A 346 4.18 -35.78 -5.17
C ASP A 346 5.29 -34.79 -4.79
N ALA A 347 6.40 -34.82 -5.54
CA ALA A 347 7.43 -33.80 -5.40
C ALA A 347 7.00 -32.52 -6.15
N PRO A 348 7.31 -31.31 -5.63
CA PRO A 348 8.16 -31.06 -4.46
C PRO A 348 7.44 -31.16 -3.10
N GLY A 349 6.11 -31.29 -3.06
CA GLY A 349 5.31 -31.28 -1.83
C GLY A 349 5.75 -32.32 -0.79
N ASN A 350 5.88 -33.58 -1.19
CA ASN A 350 6.23 -34.71 -0.33
C ASN A 350 7.70 -34.71 0.14
N LYS A 351 8.44 -33.65 -0.20
CA LYS A 351 9.84 -33.42 0.20
C LYS A 351 10.00 -32.12 0.99
N LEU A 352 8.94 -31.33 1.17
CA LEU A 352 8.99 -30.16 2.05
C LEU A 352 9.34 -30.59 3.47
N ASN A 353 10.35 -29.96 4.05
CA ASN A 353 10.75 -30.16 5.44
C ASN A 353 9.80 -29.48 6.41
N VAL A 354 9.19 -28.36 6.00
CA VAL A 354 8.26 -27.62 6.85
C VAL A 354 6.98 -27.31 6.08
N ILE A 355 5.85 -27.67 6.65
CA ILE A 355 4.52 -27.45 6.11
C ILE A 355 3.66 -26.92 7.26
N MET A 356 3.29 -25.65 7.27
CA MET A 356 2.53 -25.07 8.39
C MET A 356 1.42 -24.13 7.92
N GLY A 357 0.21 -24.36 8.40
CA GLY A 357 -0.93 -23.49 8.16
C GLY A 357 -2.23 -24.12 8.65
N GLY A 358 -3.34 -23.78 8.01
CA GLY A 358 -4.65 -24.37 8.26
C GLY A 358 -5.03 -25.42 7.22
N GLY A 359 -6.32 -25.72 7.14
CA GLY A 359 -6.91 -26.58 6.10
C GLY A 359 -6.99 -28.05 6.48
N TRP A 360 -6.99 -28.38 7.77
CA TRP A 360 -7.06 -29.77 8.26
C TRP A 360 -8.17 -30.59 7.59
N LYS A 361 -9.32 -29.96 7.28
CA LYS A 361 -10.45 -30.61 6.59
C LYS A 361 -10.08 -31.28 5.26
N HIS A 362 -9.07 -30.80 4.54
CA HIS A 362 -8.70 -31.35 3.22
C HIS A 362 -7.84 -32.62 3.31
N PHE A 363 -7.37 -32.97 4.51
CA PHE A 363 -6.44 -34.07 4.74
C PHE A 363 -7.08 -35.30 5.39
N ALA A 364 -8.24 -35.15 6.02
CA ALA A 364 -8.91 -36.22 6.74
C ALA A 364 -10.31 -36.51 6.20
N GLY A 365 -10.76 -37.76 6.36
CA GLY A 365 -12.10 -38.19 5.97
C GLY A 365 -13.20 -37.71 6.91
N SER A 366 -14.45 -37.73 6.44
CA SER A 366 -15.64 -37.31 7.21
C SER A 366 -15.97 -38.16 8.45
N ASN A 367 -15.19 -39.23 8.69
CA ASN A 367 -15.25 -40.09 9.86
C ASN A 367 -14.17 -39.75 10.91
N VAL A 368 -13.24 -38.84 10.62
CA VAL A 368 -12.17 -38.43 11.51
C VAL A 368 -12.55 -37.12 12.20
N SER A 369 -12.43 -37.06 13.53
CA SER A 369 -12.67 -35.85 14.30
C SER A 369 -11.51 -34.87 14.17
N ASP A 370 -11.83 -33.59 14.00
CA ASP A 370 -10.86 -32.50 13.94
C ASP A 370 -10.22 -32.26 15.32
N PRO A 371 -8.88 -32.42 15.46
CA PRO A 371 -8.17 -32.18 16.71
C PRO A 371 -7.73 -30.71 16.89
N THR A 372 -7.99 -29.84 15.92
CA THR A 372 -7.55 -28.44 15.95
C THR A 372 -8.40 -27.58 16.91
N PRO A 373 -7.94 -26.37 17.28
CA PRO A 373 -8.66 -25.46 18.18
C PRO A 373 -10.09 -25.09 17.75
N SER A 374 -10.44 -25.25 16.46
CA SER A 374 -11.80 -25.02 15.94
C SER A 374 -12.79 -26.18 16.14
N ALA A 375 -12.45 -27.11 17.05
CA ALA A 375 -13.13 -28.38 17.33
C ALA A 375 -14.64 -28.43 17.01
N GLY A 376 -15.04 -29.48 16.29
CA GLY A 376 -16.46 -29.89 16.23
C GLY A 376 -16.96 -30.50 14.92
N ALA A 377 -16.25 -30.37 13.80
CA ALA A 377 -16.69 -30.90 12.51
C ALA A 377 -15.68 -31.88 11.92
N ALA A 378 -16.16 -33.00 11.37
CA ALA A 378 -15.30 -34.03 10.78
C ALA A 378 -14.52 -33.53 9.54
N GLY A 379 -13.57 -34.35 9.08
CA GLY A 379 -12.82 -34.12 7.85
C GLY A 379 -13.71 -33.97 6.61
N GLY A 380 -13.15 -33.45 5.54
CA GLY A 380 -13.87 -33.12 4.30
C GLY A 380 -13.75 -34.16 3.19
N ARG A 381 -12.79 -35.10 3.30
CA ARG A 381 -12.54 -36.08 2.23
C ARG A 381 -13.60 -37.17 2.16
N THR A 382 -13.91 -37.63 0.95
CA THR A 382 -14.91 -38.69 0.67
C THR A 382 -14.34 -39.91 -0.02
N ASP A 383 -13.08 -39.86 -0.43
CA ASP A 383 -12.36 -40.92 -1.13
C ASP A 383 -11.78 -42.02 -0.21
N GLY A 384 -12.04 -41.93 1.10
CA GLY A 384 -11.53 -42.86 2.10
C GLY A 384 -10.03 -42.73 2.40
N VAL A 385 -9.39 -41.64 1.94
CA VAL A 385 -7.97 -41.39 2.17
C VAL A 385 -7.76 -40.51 3.40
N ASN A 386 -6.85 -40.92 4.29
CA ASN A 386 -6.28 -40.03 5.32
C ASN A 386 -4.86 -39.64 4.90
N LEU A 387 -4.68 -38.38 4.53
CA LEU A 387 -3.40 -37.86 4.05
C LEU A 387 -2.41 -37.58 5.19
N ILE A 388 -2.89 -37.37 6.42
CA ILE A 388 -2.03 -37.22 7.59
C ILE A 388 -1.32 -38.54 7.85
N ASP A 389 -2.07 -39.65 7.87
CA ASP A 389 -1.51 -40.99 8.06
C ASP A 389 -0.54 -41.34 6.92
N ARG A 390 -0.88 -41.01 5.66
CA ARG A 390 0.03 -41.22 4.52
C ARG A 390 1.33 -40.44 4.65
N TRP A 391 1.26 -39.18 5.07
CA TRP A 391 2.45 -38.38 5.30
C TRP A 391 3.32 -38.99 6.40
N ILE A 392 2.71 -39.37 7.54
CA ILE A 392 3.41 -40.04 8.65
C ILE A 392 4.09 -41.33 8.18
N SER A 393 3.36 -42.22 7.50
CA SER A 393 3.91 -43.48 7.00
C SER A 393 5.08 -43.27 6.03
N ASP A 394 5.04 -42.25 5.17
CA ASP A 394 6.17 -41.91 4.29
C ASP A 394 7.38 -41.37 5.08
N ARG A 395 7.20 -40.65 6.19
CA ARG A 395 8.31 -40.22 7.07
C ARG A 395 8.93 -41.39 7.82
N GLU A 396 8.11 -42.29 8.35
CA GLU A 396 8.55 -43.53 8.99
C GLU A 396 9.33 -44.42 8.02
N ALA A 397 8.84 -44.59 6.79
CA ALA A 397 9.51 -45.37 5.75
C ALA A 397 10.88 -44.78 5.35
N ARG A 398 11.08 -43.47 5.52
CA ARG A 398 12.36 -42.77 5.28
C ARG A 398 13.27 -42.78 6.50
N SER A 399 12.85 -43.35 7.64
CA SER A 399 13.57 -43.27 8.93
C SER A 399 13.91 -41.83 9.34
N ALA A 400 13.03 -40.88 8.98
CA ALA A 400 13.24 -39.47 9.27
C ALA A 400 12.65 -39.10 10.64
N ASN A 401 13.22 -38.12 11.34
CA ASN A 401 12.57 -37.57 12.52
C ASN A 401 11.50 -36.58 12.10
N TRP A 402 10.27 -36.76 12.58
CA TRP A 402 9.15 -35.93 12.18
C TRP A 402 8.30 -35.49 13.36
N SER A 403 7.53 -34.42 13.17
CA SER A 403 6.53 -33.94 14.13
C SER A 403 5.29 -33.49 13.39
N PHE A 404 4.12 -33.95 13.84
CA PHE A 404 2.82 -33.46 13.41
C PHE A 404 2.17 -32.71 14.56
N VAL A 405 1.76 -31.46 14.34
CA VAL A 405 1.29 -30.55 15.40
C VAL A 405 0.01 -29.82 15.01
N THR A 406 -0.87 -29.56 15.98
CA THR A 406 -2.21 -28.99 15.69
C THR A 406 -2.60 -27.80 16.57
N SER A 407 -1.75 -27.40 17.52
CA SER A 407 -1.97 -26.24 18.41
C SER A 407 -0.69 -25.47 18.72
N THR A 408 -0.83 -24.29 19.34
CA THR A 408 0.31 -23.50 19.86
C THR A 408 1.17 -24.33 20.83
N LYS A 409 0.53 -25.09 21.72
CA LYS A 409 1.20 -25.96 22.69
C LYS A 409 2.06 -27.01 22.00
N ASP A 410 1.48 -27.70 21.01
CA ASP A 410 2.19 -28.76 20.28
C ASP A 410 3.40 -28.19 19.56
N LEU A 411 3.24 -27.06 18.84
CA LEU A 411 4.33 -26.40 18.13
C LEU A 411 5.48 -26.01 19.06
N ARG A 412 5.16 -25.40 20.21
CA ARG A 412 6.17 -25.01 21.23
C ARG A 412 6.86 -26.20 21.88
N SER A 413 6.27 -27.40 21.80
CA SER A 413 6.87 -28.63 22.34
C SER A 413 7.85 -29.33 21.38
N VAL A 414 7.90 -28.90 20.11
CA VAL A 414 8.76 -29.52 19.10
C VAL A 414 10.24 -29.30 19.42
N ASP A 415 11.00 -30.39 19.51
CA ASP A 415 12.46 -30.34 19.50
C ASP A 415 12.93 -30.09 18.05
N THR A 416 13.00 -28.82 17.68
CA THR A 416 13.34 -28.38 16.31
C THR A 416 14.76 -28.78 15.90
N ALA A 417 15.67 -28.99 16.86
CA ALA A 417 17.02 -29.47 16.60
C ALA A 417 17.03 -30.91 16.07
N LYS A 418 16.11 -31.76 16.54
CA LYS A 418 16.01 -33.16 16.12
C LYS A 418 14.99 -33.42 15.02
N THR A 419 14.06 -32.49 14.77
CA THR A 419 12.97 -32.68 13.81
C THR A 419 13.43 -32.39 12.38
N ASP A 420 13.38 -33.37 11.48
CA ASP A 420 13.75 -33.21 10.07
C ASP A 420 12.57 -32.77 9.20
N TYR A 421 11.36 -33.13 9.62
CA TYR A 421 10.11 -32.79 8.97
C TYR A 421 9.05 -32.33 9.99
N LEU A 422 8.50 -31.13 9.80
CA LEU A 422 7.47 -30.54 10.64
C LEU A 422 6.22 -30.27 9.80
N PHE A 423 5.10 -30.91 10.16
CA PHE A 423 3.80 -30.66 9.54
C PHE A 423 2.80 -30.15 10.59
N GLY A 424 2.44 -28.87 10.49
CA GLY A 424 1.48 -28.22 11.36
C GLY A 424 0.18 -27.87 10.65
N LEU A 425 -0.94 -28.37 11.17
CA LEU A 425 -2.30 -28.00 10.73
C LEU A 425 -3.06 -27.44 11.92
N PHE A 426 -3.13 -26.12 12.03
CA PHE A 426 -3.56 -25.42 13.25
C PHE A 426 -5.00 -24.95 13.25
N ASN A 427 -5.74 -25.23 12.17
CA ASN A 427 -7.16 -24.96 12.09
C ASN A 427 -7.85 -25.84 11.04
N ARG A 428 -9.18 -26.00 11.19
CA ARG A 428 -10.00 -26.76 10.23
C ARG A 428 -9.90 -26.20 8.81
N ASP A 429 -9.95 -24.88 8.74
CA ASP A 429 -9.93 -24.06 7.53
C ASP A 429 -8.71 -23.11 7.60
N HIS A 430 -8.78 -21.89 7.10
CA HIS A 430 -7.80 -20.84 7.40
C HIS A 430 -7.60 -20.66 8.91
N LEU A 431 -6.45 -20.15 9.37
CA LEU A 431 -6.26 -19.76 10.77
C LEU A 431 -7.25 -18.64 11.16
N PRO A 432 -7.52 -18.44 12.46
CA PRO A 432 -8.21 -17.23 12.92
C PRO A 432 -7.35 -15.98 12.65
N TYR A 433 -8.01 -14.84 12.39
CA TYR A 433 -7.33 -13.55 12.29
C TYR A 433 -6.53 -13.22 13.56
N GLU A 434 -5.37 -12.60 13.44
CA GLU A 434 -4.43 -12.25 14.51
C GLU A 434 -5.08 -11.45 15.63
N LEU A 435 -6.00 -10.52 15.30
CA LEU A 435 -6.73 -9.75 16.30
C LEU A 435 -7.74 -10.61 17.09
N GLU A 436 -8.28 -11.67 16.48
CA GLU A 436 -9.29 -12.56 17.06
C GLU A 436 -8.70 -13.89 17.57
N ARG A 437 -7.43 -14.15 17.30
CA ARG A 437 -6.75 -15.42 17.58
C ARG A 437 -6.71 -15.69 19.07
N ASN A 438 -7.10 -16.90 19.48
CA ASN A 438 -6.82 -17.37 20.83
C ASN A 438 -5.31 -17.55 21.01
N LYS A 439 -4.70 -16.71 21.87
CA LYS A 439 -3.25 -16.71 22.14
C LYS A 439 -2.84 -17.68 23.25
N SER A 440 -3.77 -18.45 23.81
CA SER A 440 -3.47 -19.50 24.79
C SER A 440 -2.73 -20.68 24.14
N PRO A 441 -2.12 -21.58 24.95
CA PRO A 441 -1.51 -22.81 24.44
C PRO A 441 -2.48 -23.69 23.62
N GLU A 442 -3.77 -23.63 23.91
CA GLU A 442 -4.84 -24.39 23.24
C GLU A 442 -5.34 -23.73 21.96
N GLY A 443 -4.83 -22.54 21.61
CA GLY A 443 -5.16 -21.83 20.38
C GLY A 443 -4.27 -22.18 19.20
N SER A 444 -4.29 -21.32 18.18
CA SER A 444 -3.42 -21.40 17.00
C SER A 444 -2.17 -20.52 17.21
N PRO A 445 -0.98 -20.96 16.75
CA PRO A 445 0.24 -20.16 16.84
C PRO A 445 0.15 -18.91 15.96
N SER A 446 0.87 -17.87 16.33
CA SER A 446 1.08 -16.70 15.47
C SER A 446 1.91 -17.05 14.24
N LEU A 447 1.84 -16.22 13.19
CA LEU A 447 2.72 -16.35 12.03
C LEU A 447 4.20 -16.26 12.43
N ALA A 448 4.54 -15.42 13.42
CA ALA A 448 5.90 -15.30 13.95
C ALA A 448 6.39 -16.60 14.63
N GLU A 449 5.56 -17.25 15.43
CA GLU A 449 5.91 -18.54 16.07
C GLU A 449 6.10 -19.64 15.02
N MET A 450 5.24 -19.68 13.99
CA MET A 450 5.42 -20.62 12.88
C MET A 450 6.73 -20.34 12.12
N VAL A 451 7.05 -19.08 11.84
CA VAL A 451 8.32 -18.72 11.18
C VAL A 451 9.53 -19.11 12.03
N GLU A 452 9.50 -18.90 13.34
CA GLU A 452 10.58 -19.30 14.25
C GLU A 452 10.83 -20.81 14.18
N SER A 453 9.79 -21.63 14.32
CA SER A 453 9.93 -23.09 14.20
C SER A 453 10.40 -23.53 12.82
N ALA A 454 9.90 -22.89 11.75
CA ALA A 454 10.32 -23.19 10.37
C ALA A 454 11.81 -22.91 10.15
N VAL A 455 12.27 -21.72 10.56
CA VAL A 455 13.68 -21.33 10.43
C VAL A 455 14.57 -22.26 11.25
N ASN A 456 14.17 -22.64 12.47
CA ASN A 456 14.96 -23.56 13.30
C ASN A 456 15.11 -24.95 12.68
N VAL A 457 14.05 -25.50 12.08
CA VAL A 457 14.11 -26.80 11.38
C VAL A 457 14.94 -26.70 10.09
N LEU A 458 14.73 -25.65 9.30
CA LEU A 458 15.36 -25.49 7.98
C LEU A 458 16.84 -25.10 8.06
N SER A 459 17.25 -24.37 9.10
CA SER A 459 18.64 -23.93 9.28
C SER A 459 19.63 -25.07 9.51
N LYS A 460 19.13 -26.29 9.76
CA LYS A 460 19.93 -27.51 9.85
C LYS A 460 20.49 -27.98 8.50
N HIS A 461 19.96 -27.47 7.38
CA HIS A 461 20.42 -27.86 6.04
C HIS A 461 21.70 -27.10 5.68
N ASP A 462 22.80 -27.82 5.47
CA ASP A 462 24.12 -27.23 5.18
C ASP A 462 24.12 -26.39 3.89
N ASN A 463 23.35 -26.79 2.89
CA ASN A 463 23.20 -26.05 1.63
C ASN A 463 22.28 -24.83 1.77
N GLY A 464 21.71 -24.58 2.96
CA GLY A 464 20.70 -23.57 3.21
C GLY A 464 19.30 -24.00 2.79
N PHE A 465 18.37 -23.04 2.71
CA PHE A 465 16.96 -23.34 2.48
C PHE A 465 16.22 -22.27 1.66
N VAL A 466 15.04 -22.65 1.16
CA VAL A 466 14.03 -21.73 0.60
C VAL A 466 12.73 -21.87 1.40
N LEU A 467 12.24 -20.75 1.92
CA LEU A 467 11.01 -20.67 2.71
C LEU A 467 10.04 -19.66 2.10
N LEU A 468 8.79 -20.07 1.87
CA LEU A 468 7.68 -19.15 1.60
C LEU A 468 6.88 -18.93 2.88
N VAL A 469 6.60 -17.67 3.20
CA VAL A 469 5.76 -17.29 4.33
C VAL A 469 4.64 -16.39 3.82
N GLU A 470 3.40 -16.74 4.12
CA GLU A 470 2.22 -15.99 3.65
C GLU A 470 1.41 -15.44 4.83
N GLY A 471 1.22 -14.12 4.87
CA GLY A 471 0.18 -13.45 5.66
C GLY A 471 -1.09 -13.35 4.84
N GLY A 472 -1.75 -14.49 4.57
CA GLY A 472 -2.78 -14.54 3.52
C GLY A 472 -4.18 -14.13 3.96
N LEU A 473 -4.39 -13.94 5.27
CA LEU A 473 -5.66 -13.42 5.78
C LEU A 473 -5.82 -11.90 5.58
N VAL A 474 -4.77 -11.18 5.16
CA VAL A 474 -4.87 -9.77 4.71
C VAL A 474 -5.92 -9.66 3.59
N ASP A 475 -5.78 -10.51 2.57
CA ASP A 475 -6.70 -10.64 1.43
C ASP A 475 -8.12 -11.02 1.86
N ILE A 476 -8.26 -12.10 2.65
CA ILE A 476 -9.57 -12.59 3.09
C ILE A 476 -10.32 -11.50 3.88
N ALA A 477 -9.64 -10.75 4.74
CA ALA A 477 -10.24 -9.63 5.44
C ALA A 477 -10.66 -8.49 4.50
N HIS A 478 -9.87 -8.17 3.47
CA HIS A 478 -10.23 -7.16 2.48
C HIS A 478 -11.44 -7.57 1.63
N HIS A 479 -11.52 -8.84 1.22
CA HIS A 479 -12.68 -9.42 0.55
C HIS A 479 -13.98 -9.19 1.31
N ASP A 480 -13.95 -9.32 2.63
CA ASP A 480 -15.09 -9.07 3.53
C ASP A 480 -15.29 -7.59 3.92
N ASN A 481 -14.42 -6.69 3.45
CA ASN A 481 -14.32 -5.28 3.85
C ASN A 481 -14.00 -5.04 5.34
N TYR A 482 -13.37 -6.01 6.01
CA TYR A 482 -12.90 -5.90 7.39
C TYR A 482 -11.52 -5.21 7.44
N ALA A 483 -11.46 -3.91 7.16
CA ALA A 483 -10.18 -3.18 7.14
C ALA A 483 -9.40 -3.33 8.46
N ARG A 484 -10.09 -3.33 9.62
CA ARG A 484 -9.43 -3.52 10.92
C ARG A 484 -8.70 -4.87 11.00
N LEU A 485 -9.35 -5.96 10.60
CA LEU A 485 -8.70 -7.29 10.59
C LEU A 485 -7.54 -7.33 9.60
N SER A 486 -7.71 -6.80 8.39
CA SER A 486 -6.66 -6.78 7.37
C SER A 486 -5.39 -6.05 7.86
N LEU A 487 -5.53 -4.85 8.45
CA LEU A 487 -4.37 -4.10 8.93
C LEU A 487 -3.67 -4.80 10.09
N HIS A 488 -4.40 -5.50 10.97
CA HIS A 488 -3.79 -6.31 12.02
C HIS A 488 -3.08 -7.56 11.49
N GLU A 489 -3.55 -8.16 10.38
CA GLU A 489 -2.81 -9.22 9.69
C GLU A 489 -1.46 -8.73 9.13
N VAL A 490 -1.41 -7.50 8.60
CA VAL A 490 -0.14 -6.88 8.17
C VAL A 490 0.84 -6.75 9.32
N LEU A 491 0.38 -6.35 10.52
CA LEU A 491 1.24 -6.29 11.71
C LEU A 491 1.69 -7.70 12.18
N GLY A 492 0.85 -8.71 12.00
CA GLY A 492 1.22 -10.11 12.23
C GLY A 492 2.31 -10.60 11.27
N LEU A 493 2.21 -10.23 9.99
CA LEU A 493 3.23 -10.48 8.97
C LEU A 493 4.54 -9.74 9.29
N GLU A 494 4.45 -8.46 9.67
CA GLU A 494 5.60 -7.66 10.08
C GLU A 494 6.36 -8.31 11.24
N ALA A 495 5.66 -8.77 12.27
CA ALA A 495 6.27 -9.47 13.40
C ALA A 495 6.98 -10.77 12.97
N ALA A 496 6.45 -11.49 11.98
CA ALA A 496 7.07 -12.69 11.44
C ALA A 496 8.35 -12.37 10.62
N ILE A 497 8.34 -11.27 9.85
CA ILE A 497 9.51 -10.80 9.13
C ILE A 497 10.60 -10.38 10.12
N GLN A 498 10.25 -9.62 11.15
CA GLN A 498 11.18 -9.24 12.20
C GLN A 498 11.78 -10.48 12.89
N LYS A 499 10.95 -11.46 13.24
CA LYS A 499 11.41 -12.72 13.83
C LYS A 499 12.43 -13.44 12.94
N ALA A 500 12.20 -13.52 11.63
CA ALA A 500 13.17 -14.13 10.72
C ALA A 500 14.50 -13.36 10.67
N THR A 501 14.47 -12.02 10.67
CA THR A 501 15.71 -11.21 10.68
C THR A 501 16.50 -11.33 11.97
N GLU A 502 15.84 -11.59 13.10
CA GLU A 502 16.51 -11.84 14.40
C GLU A 502 17.23 -13.19 14.42
N LEU A 503 16.72 -14.18 13.69
CA LEU A 503 17.23 -15.56 13.70
C LEU A 503 18.31 -15.83 12.66
N LEU A 504 18.43 -14.99 11.62
CA LEU A 504 19.23 -15.28 10.44
C LEU A 504 20.27 -14.20 10.13
N PRO A 505 21.51 -14.59 9.75
CA PRO A 505 22.49 -13.64 9.28
C PRO A 505 22.06 -13.06 7.92
N LEU A 506 21.80 -11.75 7.89
CA LEU A 506 21.37 -11.03 6.67
C LEU A 506 22.44 -11.00 5.59
N ASP A 507 23.70 -11.25 5.93
CA ASP A 507 24.72 -11.37 4.91
C ASP A 507 24.67 -12.73 4.21
N GLU A 508 24.03 -13.78 4.73
CA GLU A 508 23.85 -15.06 4.02
C GLU A 508 22.42 -15.31 3.53
N THR A 509 21.47 -14.49 3.99
CA THR A 509 20.03 -14.70 3.80
C THR A 509 19.43 -13.59 2.96
N LEU A 510 18.84 -13.95 1.82
CA LEU A 510 18.01 -13.04 1.03
C LEU A 510 16.58 -13.07 1.58
N ILE A 511 16.09 -11.93 2.06
CA ILE A 511 14.71 -11.76 2.50
C ILE A 511 14.01 -10.83 1.53
N ILE A 512 12.85 -11.28 1.02
CA ILE A 512 12.01 -10.56 0.08
C ILE A 512 10.62 -10.44 0.70
N VAL A 513 10.04 -9.25 0.70
CA VAL A 513 8.68 -8.98 1.15
C VAL A 513 7.93 -8.31 0.01
N THR A 514 6.80 -8.87 -0.40
CA THR A 514 5.95 -8.30 -1.45
C THR A 514 4.49 -8.69 -1.21
N ALA A 515 3.59 -8.21 -2.06
CA ALA A 515 2.27 -8.76 -2.25
C ALA A 515 2.18 -9.53 -3.58
N ASP A 516 1.12 -10.31 -3.72
CA ASP A 516 0.76 -10.98 -4.95
C ASP A 516 -0.14 -10.09 -5.83
N HIS A 517 -1.05 -9.33 -5.23
CA HIS A 517 -1.87 -8.28 -5.82
C HIS A 517 -2.29 -7.27 -4.76
N SER A 518 -3.10 -6.28 -5.17
CA SER A 518 -3.67 -5.29 -4.26
C SER A 518 -5.16 -5.58 -4.01
N HIS A 519 -5.88 -4.61 -3.45
CA HIS A 519 -7.34 -4.63 -3.28
C HIS A 519 -7.97 -3.33 -3.75
N GLY A 520 -9.28 -3.36 -4.00
CA GLY A 520 -10.08 -2.16 -4.17
C GLY A 520 -10.24 -1.33 -2.88
N PHE A 521 -9.19 -1.25 -2.05
CA PHE A 521 -9.13 -0.61 -0.74
C PHE A 521 -8.47 0.76 -0.85
N VAL A 522 -9.11 1.79 -0.30
CA VAL A 522 -8.65 3.18 -0.41
C VAL A 522 -8.54 3.85 0.96
N MET A 523 -7.53 4.71 1.09
CA MET A 523 -7.38 5.66 2.19
C MET A 523 -7.72 7.06 1.65
N ASN A 524 -8.86 7.58 2.05
CA ASN A 524 -9.44 8.83 1.56
C ASN A 524 -8.92 10.07 2.29
N GLY A 525 -9.01 11.22 1.62
CA GLY A 525 -8.79 12.54 2.22
C GLY A 525 -10.05 13.12 2.88
N TYR A 526 -9.96 14.10 3.78
CA TYR A 526 -8.77 14.80 4.29
C TYR A 526 -8.73 14.76 5.84
N PRO A 527 -8.66 13.58 6.47
CA PRO A 527 -8.57 13.48 7.93
C PRO A 527 -7.30 14.18 8.45
N LEU A 528 -7.40 14.76 9.65
CA LEU A 528 -6.25 15.36 10.34
C LEU A 528 -5.20 14.29 10.69
N ARG A 529 -3.92 14.67 10.76
CA ARG A 529 -2.88 13.78 11.29
C ARG A 529 -3.18 13.46 12.76
N GLY A 530 -3.05 12.20 13.18
CA GLY A 530 -3.52 11.76 14.50
C GLY A 530 -4.99 11.33 14.55
N ASN A 531 -5.78 11.55 13.49
CA ASN A 531 -7.12 10.95 13.40
C ASN A 531 -7.00 9.42 13.37
N ASP A 532 -7.85 8.72 14.12
CA ASP A 532 -7.94 7.26 14.07
C ASP A 532 -8.00 6.81 12.61
N ILE A 533 -7.12 5.88 12.21
CA ILE A 533 -7.10 5.34 10.85
C ILE A 533 -8.43 4.70 10.47
N PHE A 534 -9.16 4.14 11.45
CA PHE A 534 -10.50 3.61 11.26
C PHE A 534 -11.58 4.67 11.39
N GLY A 535 -11.22 5.91 11.70
CA GLY A 535 -12.11 7.03 11.97
C GLY A 535 -12.80 7.60 10.74
N VAL A 536 -13.45 8.73 10.98
CA VAL A 536 -14.24 9.48 9.99
C VAL A 536 -13.37 10.57 9.38
N SER A 537 -13.55 10.85 8.10
CA SER A 537 -13.06 12.08 7.47
C SER A 537 -14.00 13.22 7.85
N ASP A 538 -13.48 14.29 8.45
CA ASP A 538 -14.27 15.45 8.93
C ASP A 538 -14.96 16.25 7.81
N THR A 539 -14.82 15.81 6.56
CA THR A 539 -15.42 16.44 5.39
C THR A 539 -16.83 15.93 5.14
N LYS A 540 -17.77 16.86 4.92
CA LYS A 540 -19.17 16.59 4.49
C LYS A 540 -19.42 17.05 3.05
N GLU A 541 -18.34 17.18 2.27
CA GLU A 541 -18.31 17.80 0.93
C GLU A 541 -18.81 16.86 -0.19
N ASP A 542 -19.75 15.96 0.11
CA ASP A 542 -20.22 14.95 -0.85
C ASP A 542 -21.57 15.29 -1.50
N GLY A 543 -22.08 16.50 -1.27
CA GLY A 543 -23.37 16.95 -1.81
C GLY A 543 -24.60 16.32 -1.16
N VAL A 544 -24.44 15.35 -0.25
CA VAL A 544 -25.55 14.74 0.53
C VAL A 544 -25.40 14.93 2.05
N ASN A 545 -24.42 15.73 2.48
CA ASN A 545 -24.23 16.18 3.88
C ASN A 545 -24.10 15.03 4.89
N LYS A 546 -23.43 13.92 4.51
CA LYS A 546 -23.05 12.86 5.46
C LYS A 546 -21.56 12.62 5.43
N THR A 547 -20.96 12.29 6.56
CA THR A 547 -19.53 11.99 6.61
C THR A 547 -19.23 10.61 6.03
N PHE A 548 -17.97 10.37 5.65
CA PHE A 548 -17.46 9.09 5.19
C PHE A 548 -16.19 8.71 5.98
N SER A 549 -15.83 7.43 5.99
CA SER A 549 -14.68 6.91 6.73
C SER A 549 -13.36 7.20 6.01
N THR A 550 -12.28 7.34 6.79
CA THR A 550 -10.92 7.44 6.24
C THR A 550 -10.63 6.27 5.31
N LEU A 551 -11.05 5.07 5.68
CA LEU A 551 -10.90 3.87 4.86
C LEU A 551 -12.22 3.49 4.20
N MET A 552 -12.18 3.13 2.92
CA MET A 552 -13.35 2.63 2.19
C MET A 552 -12.92 1.55 1.20
N TYR A 553 -13.91 0.88 0.62
CA TYR A 553 -13.70 -0.03 -0.49
C TYR A 553 -14.46 0.43 -1.74
N THR A 554 -13.97 0.05 -2.91
CA THR A 554 -14.68 0.26 -4.17
C THR A 554 -15.81 -0.75 -4.34
N THR A 555 -15.59 -1.99 -3.91
CA THR A 555 -16.54 -3.10 -4.02
C THR A 555 -16.55 -3.94 -2.75
N GLY A 556 -17.61 -4.74 -2.56
CA GLY A 556 -17.67 -5.75 -1.52
C GLY A 556 -18.90 -5.63 -0.64
N PRO A 557 -18.96 -6.43 0.43
CA PRO A 557 -20.20 -6.62 1.17
C PRO A 557 -20.49 -5.52 2.21
N GLY A 558 -19.63 -4.49 2.30
CA GLY A 558 -19.87 -3.28 3.11
C GLY A 558 -20.86 -2.29 2.50
N HIS A 559 -21.40 -2.56 1.31
CA HIS A 559 -22.35 -1.67 0.66
C HIS A 559 -23.68 -1.59 1.42
N VAL A 560 -24.17 -0.37 1.63
CA VAL A 560 -25.43 -0.09 2.32
C VAL A 560 -26.16 1.04 1.60
N GLU A 561 -27.45 0.85 1.29
CA GLU A 561 -28.30 1.88 0.68
C GLU A 561 -29.55 2.18 1.52
N PRO A 562 -29.83 3.46 1.84
CA PRO A 562 -29.02 4.63 1.52
C PRO A 562 -27.70 4.65 2.28
N ARG A 563 -26.63 5.19 1.67
CA ARG A 563 -25.29 5.33 2.30
C ARG A 563 -25.40 5.87 3.75
N PRO A 564 -24.76 5.26 4.76
CA PRO A 564 -24.80 5.75 6.13
C PRO A 564 -24.04 7.07 6.29
N ASP A 565 -24.38 7.81 7.35
CA ASP A 565 -23.56 8.90 7.85
C ASP A 565 -22.53 8.30 8.81
N GLU A 566 -21.27 8.17 8.39
CA GLU A 566 -20.27 7.40 9.14
C GLU A 566 -20.06 7.92 10.56
N ALA A 567 -20.27 9.23 10.80
CA ALA A 567 -20.20 9.84 12.13
C ALA A 567 -21.26 9.30 13.10
N LYS A 568 -22.34 8.69 12.61
CA LYS A 568 -23.42 8.11 13.42
C LYS A 568 -23.28 6.60 13.62
N VAL A 569 -22.30 5.96 12.98
CA VAL A 569 -22.08 4.52 13.12
C VAL A 569 -21.34 4.24 14.43
N THR A 570 -21.98 3.50 15.34
CA THR A 570 -21.44 3.15 16.67
C THR A 570 -20.72 1.81 16.71
N SER A 571 -20.84 0.98 15.68
CA SER A 571 -20.26 -0.36 15.62
C SER A 571 -18.82 -0.41 15.08
N ARG A 572 -18.18 0.74 14.83
CA ARG A 572 -16.87 0.84 14.15
C ARG A 572 -15.68 0.24 14.91
N ASP A 573 -15.84 0.09 16.22
CA ASP A 573 -14.84 -0.57 17.08
C ASP A 573 -14.92 -2.11 16.99
N ASN A 574 -15.99 -2.67 16.41
CA ASN A 574 -16.07 -4.09 16.15
C ASN A 574 -14.97 -4.50 15.13
N PRO A 575 -14.14 -5.51 15.43
CA PRO A 575 -13.18 -6.07 14.48
C PRO A 575 -13.77 -6.38 13.10
N ARG A 576 -15.01 -6.86 13.07
CA ARG A 576 -15.75 -7.23 11.86
C ARG A 576 -16.70 -6.13 11.37
N TYR A 577 -16.45 -4.87 11.72
CA TYR A 577 -17.14 -3.77 11.05
C TYR A 577 -16.78 -3.78 9.55
N ARG A 578 -17.80 -3.85 8.69
CA ARG A 578 -17.61 -3.74 7.24
C ARG A 578 -17.56 -2.28 6.86
N PHE A 579 -16.40 -1.83 6.41
CA PHE A 579 -16.24 -0.48 5.89
C PHE A 579 -17.03 -0.34 4.59
N TYR A 580 -17.63 0.83 4.40
CA TYR A 580 -18.51 1.08 3.27
C TYR A 580 -17.82 0.77 1.93
N SER A 581 -18.59 0.15 1.03
CA SER A 581 -18.20 -0.06 -0.36
C SER A 581 -19.17 0.60 -1.34
N ALA A 582 -18.64 1.13 -2.44
CA ALA A 582 -19.45 1.80 -3.45
C ALA A 582 -20.34 0.83 -4.24
N ILE A 583 -19.87 -0.39 -4.49
CA ILE A 583 -20.59 -1.41 -5.27
C ILE A 583 -20.83 -2.65 -4.41
N ASN A 584 -22.09 -3.08 -4.32
CA ASN A 584 -22.48 -4.29 -3.61
C ASN A 584 -21.96 -5.55 -4.32
N LEU A 585 -21.07 -6.28 -3.67
CA LEU A 585 -20.69 -7.64 -4.03
C LEU A 585 -20.64 -8.50 -2.78
N SER A 586 -20.85 -9.81 -2.92
CA SER A 586 -20.71 -10.74 -1.78
C SER A 586 -19.26 -10.86 -1.28
N SER A 587 -18.29 -10.48 -2.12
CA SER A 587 -16.86 -10.40 -1.83
C SER A 587 -16.28 -9.26 -2.67
N ALA A 588 -15.39 -8.45 -2.07
CA ALA A 588 -14.67 -7.41 -2.80
C ALA A 588 -13.79 -8.02 -3.89
N VAL A 589 -13.48 -7.27 -4.95
CA VAL A 589 -12.50 -7.70 -5.96
C VAL A 589 -11.12 -7.17 -5.63
N HIS A 590 -10.09 -7.86 -6.12
CA HIS A 590 -8.70 -7.42 -6.01
C HIS A 590 -8.45 -6.08 -6.71
N GLY A 591 -7.31 -5.46 -6.39
CA GLY A 591 -6.75 -4.31 -7.07
C GLY A 591 -5.71 -4.75 -8.10
N GLY A 592 -5.75 -4.15 -9.28
CA GLY A 592 -4.87 -4.48 -10.42
C GLY A 592 -3.65 -3.58 -10.57
N GLU A 593 -3.44 -2.65 -9.65
CA GLU A 593 -2.27 -1.79 -9.63
C GLU A 593 -1.00 -2.54 -9.21
N ASP A 594 0.14 -1.91 -9.46
CA ASP A 594 1.45 -2.43 -9.04
C ASP A 594 1.54 -2.48 -7.50
N VAL A 595 2.23 -3.50 -7.00
CA VAL A 595 2.49 -3.68 -5.56
C VAL A 595 3.94 -3.39 -5.23
N ALA A 596 4.22 -3.03 -3.97
CA ALA A 596 5.58 -2.78 -3.51
C ALA A 596 6.30 -4.09 -3.16
N LEU A 597 7.61 -4.12 -3.44
CA LEU A 597 8.53 -5.14 -2.98
C LEU A 597 9.65 -4.47 -2.18
N TYR A 598 10.03 -5.09 -1.06
CA TYR A 598 11.15 -4.70 -0.20
C TYR A 598 12.11 -5.88 -0.04
N SER A 599 13.42 -5.64 -0.04
CA SER A 599 14.38 -6.73 0.13
C SER A 599 15.72 -6.35 0.76
N VAL A 600 16.35 -7.35 1.39
CA VAL A 600 17.65 -7.23 2.05
C VAL A 600 18.47 -8.52 1.88
N GLY A 601 19.79 -8.41 1.96
CA GLY A 601 20.72 -9.54 1.90
C GLY A 601 21.38 -9.75 0.53
N PRO A 602 22.00 -10.90 0.28
CA PRO A 602 22.73 -11.19 -0.96
C PRO A 602 21.86 -10.95 -2.19
N MET A 603 22.41 -10.22 -3.17
CA MET A 603 21.75 -9.88 -4.43
C MET A 603 20.43 -9.10 -4.34
N SER A 604 19.98 -8.67 -3.15
CA SER A 604 18.75 -7.87 -2.97
C SER A 604 18.67 -6.64 -3.88
N HIS A 605 19.80 -6.01 -4.19
CA HIS A 605 19.90 -4.85 -5.07
C HIS A 605 19.45 -5.09 -6.53
N LEU A 606 19.23 -6.34 -6.93
CA LEU A 606 18.60 -6.68 -8.20
C LEU A 606 17.12 -6.34 -8.24
N PHE A 607 16.48 -6.14 -7.09
CA PHE A 607 15.14 -5.58 -6.97
C PHE A 607 15.22 -4.06 -6.93
N ASN A 608 14.98 -3.44 -8.09
CA ASN A 608 14.91 -1.99 -8.22
C ASN A 608 13.96 -1.61 -9.37
N GLY A 609 13.45 -0.38 -9.33
CA GLY A 609 12.60 0.17 -10.39
C GLY A 609 11.26 -0.55 -10.50
N LEU A 610 10.79 -0.74 -11.74
CA LEU A 610 9.54 -1.43 -12.07
C LEU A 610 9.86 -2.79 -12.68
N GLN A 611 9.35 -3.86 -12.08
CA GLN A 611 9.62 -5.24 -12.49
C GLN A 611 8.33 -6.01 -12.77
N ASP A 612 8.47 -7.09 -13.54
CA ASP A 612 7.41 -8.09 -13.68
C ASP A 612 7.38 -9.00 -12.45
N GLN A 613 6.20 -9.46 -12.02
CA GLN A 613 6.11 -10.38 -10.88
C GLN A 613 6.86 -11.70 -11.09
N SER A 614 6.95 -12.18 -12.33
CA SER A 614 7.73 -13.38 -12.68
C SER A 614 9.23 -13.23 -12.40
N TYR A 615 9.74 -11.99 -12.38
CA TYR A 615 11.15 -11.69 -12.10
C TYR A 615 11.59 -12.17 -10.71
N ILE A 616 10.68 -12.23 -9.74
CA ILE A 616 10.98 -12.61 -8.35
C ILE A 616 11.59 -14.01 -8.29
N ALA A 617 10.98 -15.00 -8.94
CA ALA A 617 11.50 -16.37 -8.95
C ALA A 617 12.87 -16.47 -9.62
N HIS A 618 13.11 -15.69 -10.69
CA HIS A 618 14.40 -15.65 -11.37
C HIS A 618 15.49 -15.01 -10.50
N VAL A 619 15.18 -13.92 -9.76
CA VAL A 619 16.14 -13.33 -8.83
C VAL A 619 16.44 -14.29 -7.68
N ILE A 620 15.45 -14.99 -7.14
CA ILE A 620 15.68 -16.05 -6.15
C ILE A 620 16.60 -17.12 -6.73
N ALA A 621 16.28 -17.63 -7.92
CA ALA A 621 17.03 -18.70 -8.56
C ALA A 621 18.47 -18.29 -8.88
N TYR A 622 18.65 -17.09 -9.40
CA TYR A 622 19.96 -16.47 -9.60
C TYR A 622 20.69 -16.36 -8.27
N SER A 623 20.14 -15.65 -7.29
CA SER A 623 20.82 -15.35 -6.01
C SER A 623 21.28 -16.59 -5.28
N SER A 624 20.52 -17.68 -5.35
CA SER A 624 20.84 -18.94 -4.67
C SER A 624 21.48 -20.01 -5.54
N CYS A 625 21.83 -19.70 -6.80
CA CYS A 625 22.44 -20.65 -7.73
C CYS A 625 21.63 -21.94 -7.91
N ILE A 626 20.31 -21.80 -8.06
CA ILE A 626 19.39 -22.93 -8.28
C ILE A 626 18.70 -22.79 -9.64
N GLY A 627 18.01 -23.85 -10.08
CA GLY A 627 17.26 -23.86 -11.34
C GLY A 627 18.17 -23.64 -12.55
N GLU A 628 17.72 -22.85 -13.52
CA GLU A 628 18.47 -22.55 -14.75
C GLU A 628 19.82 -21.87 -14.49
N TYR A 629 19.96 -21.15 -13.36
CA TYR A 629 21.15 -20.38 -13.03
C TYR A 629 22.27 -21.19 -12.35
N ALA A 630 21.97 -22.42 -11.92
CA ALA A 630 22.92 -23.29 -11.22
C ALA A 630 24.20 -23.56 -12.01
N SER A 631 24.11 -23.60 -13.34
CA SER A 631 25.22 -23.90 -14.24
C SER A 631 26.00 -22.66 -14.74
N THR A 632 25.64 -21.46 -14.28
CA THR A 632 26.31 -20.22 -14.69
C THR A 632 27.74 -20.13 -14.15
N GLU A 633 28.63 -19.42 -14.86
CA GLU A 633 30.02 -19.23 -14.43
C GLU A 633 30.15 -18.60 -13.04
N ARG A 634 29.22 -17.71 -12.68
CA ARG A 634 29.16 -17.12 -11.33
C ARG A 634 29.02 -18.19 -10.25
N CYS A 635 28.13 -19.16 -10.47
CA CYS A 635 27.86 -20.24 -9.54
C CYS A 635 28.99 -21.28 -9.52
N LYS A 636 29.60 -21.58 -10.67
CA LYS A 636 30.74 -22.50 -10.80
C LYS A 636 32.02 -21.97 -10.16
N ASN A 637 32.33 -20.68 -10.31
CA ASN A 637 33.58 -20.11 -9.82
C ASN A 637 33.64 -20.00 -8.29
N GLN A 638 32.50 -19.95 -7.60
CA GLN A 638 32.48 -19.96 -6.13
C GLN A 638 32.69 -21.35 -5.52
N LEU A 639 32.33 -22.44 -6.21
CA LEU A 639 32.66 -23.80 -5.77
C LEU A 639 34.17 -24.04 -5.77
N LYS A 640 34.92 -23.39 -6.67
CA LYS A 640 36.38 -23.46 -6.73
C LYS A 640 37.08 -22.68 -5.61
N SER A 641 36.51 -21.55 -5.17
CA SER A 641 37.06 -20.76 -4.06
C SER A 641 36.74 -21.33 -2.67
N ALA A 642 35.82 -22.30 -2.57
CA ALA A 642 35.45 -22.98 -1.34
C ALA A 642 36.18 -24.33 -1.13
N ALA A 643 36.93 -24.80 -2.15
CA ALA A 643 37.83 -25.95 -1.97
C ALA A 643 39.05 -25.50 -1.16
N PRO A 644 39.45 -26.22 -0.08
CA PRO A 644 40.69 -25.91 0.60
C PRO A 644 41.84 -26.04 -0.41
N GLU A 645 42.74 -25.06 -0.44
CA GLU A 645 44.00 -25.21 -1.16
C GLU A 645 44.70 -26.46 -0.61
N SER A 646 44.75 -27.51 -1.42
CA SER A 646 45.55 -28.69 -1.12
C SER A 646 47.02 -28.29 -1.25
N ASN A 647 47.67 -28.05 -0.12
CA ASN A 647 49.13 -28.05 0.04
C ASN A 647 49.54 -29.14 1.01
#